data_AF-A0A2J7PSN7-F1
#
_entry.id   AF-A0A2J7PSN7-F1
#
_cell.length_a   1.000
_cell.length_b   1.000
_cell.length_c   1.000
_cell.angle_alpha   90.00
_cell.angle_beta   90.00
_cell.angle_gamma   90.00
#
_symmetry.space_group_name_H-M   'P 1'
#
loop_
_entity.id
_entity.type
_entity.pdbx_description
1 polymer ?
#
loop_
_entity_poly.entity_id
_entity_poly.type
_entity_poly.pdbx_seq_one_letter_code
_entity_poly.pdbx_strand_id
1 'polypeptide(L)'
;MVDPQTGKRVPFFEAVKLGWIVEKSGKIKPIKVKHRPSLTFQEAVDGGLYDPKTGDVQDPKTGDTFSFAEALTYGVLDPVSVSIRNPENDDILPLSEAVEIGIVDLNRGVIVNVETRTEVEFKVAFMQGYVVAGPRKPVSLEAVIRKGLYNSKTGRITDPLTKQAVDVEESVKRGLVDAFVTECKDTRADAFVSLDDALATKLVNPKTGKLRNTSNGNLMTLDLALDKGLIVTNKFSVTLIEAIVQEYYSPCTGKVSDPASGDELTVQEAVDLGFVDCSSVRVKDSHQDKIVTFRESTATGLLDAQKGILTYPTPMTLDIAFEKGYILTTRKPWSLQEALAQGCYDPKTGLMVINGDGERMTLDEAMKRGEINRDALTVKDPRSGDIITLGEAIKIGVIDPKLGTAADPTNGAEMHFYDALERGLIVPAKRKFSLPEAVFKGFYDPKSGKFTNPETREKLPTDRAIRRGIIDPASTLVKTNGGEIITFGNAVEEGIVDSRTGTIAGAGQFSRKLDFQEAFEQGLLIEVRRPMSLSEAQLKGVFDEEKGHFLDPSSGDHLTLADAIERNLIDSDSVHVKDTRSGFWKKVSLAEAIKLGFVDGETAKVKDFTHGNLEVTISEAFDLGLIVDSKAAVSIQRAIHQGLYDDSTGKLTDPNTGRKITLHEAIRRFIINPQLPCYWEKKSERLLSLVETCRAGIIDRRAGTFREPGANCTVYLSDAMELGLIVDIESAGFGLYEAIAMGLYDADSGRFVHPSTGRRLMLSDACKEELINPLTSIVKHSKSGKYFKLPDAVEAALIDEEQGTYKIPDSKRTLTLKEAKEKGLIVTSKKPLSIEEAVRNGLYHADTGRFTDPVVGDKLDIAQALVHGLIDANTTALKDPATGQLKSVNSGIEDGSIDTPRGRVVDPKTKRAYTIDSALERGLLITVDRPITFQQAVRRGSIDFQRGTFKDPRTMRECTLEEAIRYELIDP
;
A
#
# COMPACT_ATOMS: atom_id res chain seq x y z
N MET A 1 -12.38 -47.13 5.50
CA MET A 1 -12.59 -47.98 4.31
C MET A 1 -13.33 -49.24 4.73
N VAL A 2 -13.96 -49.99 3.82
CA VAL A 2 -14.66 -51.23 4.15
C VAL A 2 -13.94 -52.39 3.47
N ASP A 3 -13.58 -53.41 4.25
CA ASP A 3 -13.03 -54.65 3.73
C ASP A 3 -14.06 -55.34 2.81
N PRO A 4 -13.78 -55.58 1.52
CA PRO A 4 -14.72 -56.21 0.60
C PRO A 4 -15.08 -57.65 0.97
N GLN A 5 -14.19 -58.36 1.70
CA GLN A 5 -14.40 -59.75 2.07
C GLN A 5 -15.07 -59.90 3.44
N THR A 6 -14.79 -58.99 4.38
CA THR A 6 -15.28 -59.11 5.76
C THR A 6 -16.33 -58.07 6.15
N GLY A 7 -16.57 -57.05 5.32
CA GLY A 7 -17.54 -55.99 5.57
C GLY A 7 -17.20 -55.06 6.74
N LYS A 8 -16.03 -55.24 7.37
CA LYS A 8 -15.61 -54.43 8.52
C LYS A 8 -15.04 -53.08 8.08
N ARG A 9 -15.35 -52.04 8.86
CA ARG A 9 -14.79 -50.69 8.67
C ARG A 9 -13.36 -50.66 9.22
N VAL A 10 -12.39 -50.42 8.33
CA VAL A 10 -10.97 -50.30 8.64
C VAL A 10 -10.55 -48.81 8.64
N PRO A 11 -9.88 -48.33 9.71
CA PRO A 11 -9.29 -46.99 9.80
C PRO A 11 -8.24 -46.70 8.70
N PHE A 12 -8.09 -45.43 8.32
CA PHE A 12 -7.24 -44.99 7.20
C PHE A 12 -5.78 -45.47 7.31
N PHE A 13 -5.11 -45.23 8.44
CA PHE A 13 -3.71 -45.63 8.63
C PHE A 13 -3.50 -47.15 8.65
N GLU A 14 -4.54 -47.90 9.02
CA GLU A 14 -4.50 -49.37 9.00
C GLU A 14 -4.69 -49.89 7.57
N ALA A 15 -5.54 -49.23 6.77
CA ALA A 15 -5.69 -49.51 5.33
C ALA A 15 -4.42 -49.19 4.52
N VAL A 16 -3.64 -48.17 4.90
CA VAL A 16 -2.31 -47.89 4.33
C VAL A 16 -1.34 -49.03 4.65
N LYS A 17 -1.30 -49.50 5.91
CA LYS A 17 -0.43 -50.63 6.31
C LYS A 17 -0.80 -51.95 5.63
N LEU A 18 -2.08 -52.17 5.38
CA LEU A 18 -2.59 -53.35 4.65
C LEU A 18 -2.36 -53.27 3.14
N GLY A 19 -1.76 -52.18 2.64
CA GLY A 19 -1.49 -51.98 1.21
C GLY A 19 -2.75 -51.73 0.37
N TRP A 20 -3.90 -51.45 1.00
CA TRP A 20 -5.14 -51.11 0.29
C TRP A 20 -5.11 -49.69 -0.25
N ILE A 21 -4.29 -48.84 0.35
CA ILE A 21 -3.94 -47.51 -0.14
C ILE A 21 -2.45 -47.52 -0.45
N VAL A 22 -2.12 -47.49 -1.73
CA VAL A 22 -0.74 -47.42 -2.20
C VAL A 22 -0.48 -45.98 -2.64
N GLU A 23 0.52 -45.33 -2.04
CA GLU A 23 1.04 -44.07 -2.55
C GLU A 23 1.67 -44.34 -3.91
N LYS A 24 1.03 -43.87 -5.00
CA LYS A 24 1.68 -43.82 -6.30
C LYS A 24 2.85 -42.86 -6.17
N SER A 25 4.06 -43.40 -6.05
CA SER A 25 5.32 -42.67 -6.10
C SER A 25 5.62 -42.16 -7.53
N GLY A 26 4.66 -41.44 -8.11
CA GLY A 26 4.98 -40.42 -9.10
C GLY A 26 5.62 -39.30 -8.31
N LYS A 27 6.96 -39.22 -8.33
CA LYS A 27 7.64 -37.96 -8.07
C LYS A 27 7.12 -36.96 -9.09
N ILE A 28 6.03 -36.27 -8.79
CA ILE A 28 5.82 -34.92 -9.30
C ILE A 28 6.97 -34.16 -8.66
N LYS A 29 8.11 -34.11 -9.36
CA LYS A 29 9.06 -33.05 -9.09
C LYS A 29 8.23 -31.78 -9.24
N PRO A 30 8.15 -30.90 -8.23
CA PRO A 30 7.79 -29.52 -8.52
C PRO A 30 8.94 -29.01 -9.39
N ILE A 31 8.83 -29.23 -10.69
CA ILE A 31 9.60 -28.47 -11.66
C ILE A 31 9.12 -27.06 -11.41
N LYS A 32 10.05 -26.17 -11.05
CA LYS A 32 9.81 -24.72 -11.00
C LYS A 32 9.01 -24.33 -12.23
N VAL A 33 7.70 -24.20 -12.09
CA VAL A 33 6.85 -23.65 -13.14
C VAL A 33 7.18 -22.17 -13.05
N LYS A 34 8.17 -21.73 -13.82
CA LYS A 34 8.23 -20.32 -14.21
C LYS A 34 6.81 -19.99 -14.67
N HIS A 35 6.19 -18.96 -14.11
CA HIS A 35 4.93 -18.43 -14.65
C HIS A 35 5.15 -18.15 -16.15
N ARG A 36 4.77 -19.11 -16.97
CA ARG A 36 4.71 -18.97 -18.42
C ARG A 36 3.35 -18.36 -18.68
N PRO A 37 3.21 -17.40 -19.62
CA PRO A 37 1.89 -17.05 -20.11
C PRO A 37 1.28 -18.34 -20.69
N SER A 38 0.25 -18.84 -20.01
CA SER A 38 -0.51 -20.03 -20.41
C SER A 38 -1.40 -19.65 -21.60
N LEU A 39 -1.47 -20.54 -22.59
CA LEU A 39 -2.33 -20.36 -23.76
C LEU A 39 -3.79 -20.34 -23.31
N THR A 40 -4.58 -19.33 -23.71
CA THR A 40 -6.02 -19.39 -23.41
C THR A 40 -6.66 -20.50 -24.22
N PHE A 41 -7.75 -21.09 -23.71
CA PHE A 41 -8.42 -22.16 -24.42
C PHE A 41 -9.00 -21.69 -25.76
N GLN A 42 -9.45 -20.44 -25.84
CA GLN A 42 -9.90 -19.85 -27.09
C GLN A 42 -8.75 -19.73 -28.11
N GLU A 43 -7.57 -19.24 -27.71
CA GLU A 43 -6.39 -19.18 -28.59
C GLU A 43 -5.91 -20.58 -29.02
N ALA A 44 -6.03 -21.58 -28.15
CA ALA A 44 -5.69 -22.95 -28.48
C ALA A 44 -6.61 -23.51 -29.59
N VAL A 45 -7.91 -23.20 -29.51
CA VAL A 45 -8.90 -23.63 -30.52
C VAL A 45 -8.71 -22.85 -31.83
N ASP A 46 -8.60 -21.52 -31.77
CA ASP A 46 -8.49 -20.67 -32.96
C ASP A 46 -7.15 -20.84 -33.67
N GLY A 47 -6.07 -21.05 -32.91
CA GLY A 47 -4.73 -21.34 -33.42
C GLY A 47 -4.57 -22.76 -33.96
N GLY A 48 -5.59 -23.61 -33.85
CA GLY A 48 -5.54 -25.02 -34.28
C GLY A 48 -4.59 -25.89 -33.45
N LEU A 49 -4.23 -25.44 -32.25
CA LEU A 49 -3.37 -26.14 -31.30
C LEU A 49 -4.16 -27.17 -30.47
N TYR A 50 -5.48 -27.05 -30.42
CA TYR A 50 -6.37 -28.04 -29.83
C TYR A 50 -7.00 -28.92 -30.92
N ASP A 51 -6.91 -30.25 -30.79
CA ASP A 51 -7.61 -31.18 -31.68
C ASP A 51 -8.99 -31.55 -31.10
N PRO A 52 -10.10 -31.12 -31.74
CA PRO A 52 -11.46 -31.41 -31.24
C PRO A 52 -11.84 -32.89 -31.21
N LYS A 53 -11.12 -33.76 -31.95
CA LYS A 53 -11.41 -35.19 -32.02
C LYS A 53 -10.69 -35.98 -30.95
N THR A 54 -9.43 -35.65 -30.66
CA THR A 54 -8.63 -36.35 -29.64
C THR A 54 -8.76 -35.69 -28.26
N GLY A 55 -9.02 -34.38 -28.21
CA GLY A 55 -9.04 -33.60 -26.98
C GLY A 55 -7.66 -33.21 -26.48
N ASP A 56 -6.63 -33.29 -27.34
CA ASP A 56 -5.25 -32.96 -27.00
C ASP A 56 -4.92 -31.51 -27.35
N VAL A 57 -4.06 -30.89 -26.54
CA VAL A 57 -3.55 -29.52 -26.70
C VAL A 57 -2.05 -29.60 -27.00
N GLN A 58 -1.62 -28.93 -28.07
CA GLN A 58 -0.22 -28.79 -28.44
C GLN A 58 0.39 -27.53 -27.80
N ASP A 59 1.52 -27.68 -27.11
CA ASP A 59 2.30 -26.55 -26.61
C ASP A 59 2.96 -25.82 -27.80
N PRO A 60 2.66 -24.52 -28.03
CA PRO A 60 3.20 -23.77 -29.16
C PRO A 60 4.72 -23.55 -29.10
N LYS A 61 5.36 -23.71 -27.94
CA LYS A 61 6.80 -23.50 -27.75
C LYS A 61 7.61 -24.78 -27.86
N THR A 62 7.12 -25.89 -27.30
CA THR A 62 7.85 -27.17 -27.33
C THR A 62 7.38 -28.08 -28.47
N GLY A 63 6.16 -27.89 -28.96
CA GLY A 63 5.51 -28.77 -29.93
C GLY A 63 4.95 -30.06 -29.31
N ASP A 64 5.09 -30.25 -27.99
CA ASP A 64 4.59 -31.43 -27.28
C ASP A 64 3.06 -31.40 -27.17
N THR A 65 2.44 -32.58 -27.23
CA THR A 65 0.99 -32.76 -27.09
C THR A 65 0.64 -33.25 -25.69
N PHE A 66 -0.28 -32.57 -25.04
CA PHE A 66 -0.80 -32.91 -23.71
C PHE A 66 -2.30 -33.21 -23.80
N SER A 67 -2.81 -34.13 -22.99
CA SER A 67 -4.26 -34.25 -22.84
C SER A 67 -4.85 -32.98 -22.20
N PHE A 68 -6.14 -32.68 -22.41
CA PHE A 68 -6.76 -31.47 -21.87
C PHE A 68 -6.52 -31.26 -20.36
N ALA A 69 -6.64 -32.32 -19.55
CA ALA A 69 -6.42 -32.25 -18.10
C ALA A 69 -4.93 -32.05 -17.73
N GLU A 70 -4.02 -32.66 -18.48
CA GLU A 70 -2.58 -32.46 -18.32
C GLU A 70 -2.18 -31.04 -18.73
N ALA A 71 -2.73 -30.51 -19.82
CA ALA A 71 -2.45 -29.15 -20.29
C ALA A 71 -2.83 -28.10 -19.24
N LEU A 72 -3.96 -28.29 -18.55
CA LEU A 72 -4.38 -27.46 -17.41
C LEU A 72 -3.45 -27.61 -16.21
N THR A 73 -3.02 -28.84 -15.90
CA THR A 73 -2.18 -29.14 -14.73
C THR A 73 -0.74 -28.67 -14.91
N TYR A 74 -0.18 -28.79 -16.11
CA TYR A 74 1.18 -28.36 -16.46
C TYR A 74 1.25 -26.86 -16.83
N GLY A 75 0.13 -26.13 -16.79
CA GLY A 75 0.06 -24.70 -17.08
C GLY A 75 0.32 -24.36 -18.56
N VAL A 76 0.08 -25.33 -19.46
CA VAL A 76 0.09 -25.08 -20.92
C VAL A 76 -1.18 -24.31 -21.30
N LEU A 77 -2.32 -24.70 -20.72
CA LEU A 77 -3.64 -24.08 -20.91
C LEU A 77 -4.02 -23.26 -19.67
N ASP A 78 -4.53 -22.04 -19.86
CA ASP A 78 -5.01 -21.20 -18.77
C ASP A 78 -6.34 -21.75 -18.20
N PRO A 79 -6.38 -22.17 -16.92
CA PRO A 79 -7.60 -22.67 -16.29
C PRO A 79 -8.73 -21.62 -16.22
N VAL A 80 -8.39 -20.33 -16.17
CA VAL A 80 -9.39 -19.24 -16.08
C VAL A 80 -10.16 -19.10 -17.40
N SER A 81 -9.53 -19.45 -18.52
CA SER A 81 -10.13 -19.38 -19.85
C SER A 81 -11.12 -20.52 -20.17
N VAL A 82 -11.23 -21.52 -19.29
CA VAL A 82 -12.10 -22.68 -19.48
C VAL A 82 -13.38 -22.53 -18.66
N SER A 83 -14.52 -22.71 -19.31
CA SER A 83 -15.83 -22.76 -18.66
C SER A 83 -16.49 -24.10 -18.92
N ILE A 84 -17.31 -24.54 -17.96
CA ILE A 84 -17.98 -25.82 -17.94
C ILE A 84 -19.47 -25.57 -17.90
N ARG A 85 -20.20 -26.08 -18.88
CA ARG A 85 -21.65 -26.11 -18.82
C ARG A 85 -22.08 -27.27 -17.94
N ASN A 86 -22.83 -26.94 -16.89
CA ASN A 86 -23.44 -27.91 -16.01
C ASN A 86 -24.44 -28.78 -16.81
N PRO A 87 -24.25 -30.12 -16.84
CA PRO A 87 -25.15 -31.02 -17.55
C PRO A 87 -26.59 -31.08 -17.02
N GLU A 88 -26.87 -30.50 -15.85
CA GLU A 88 -28.19 -30.55 -15.20
C GLU A 88 -29.10 -29.39 -15.58
N ASN A 89 -28.57 -28.17 -15.54
CA ASN A 89 -29.34 -26.94 -15.71
C ASN A 89 -28.84 -26.04 -16.86
N ASP A 90 -27.85 -26.51 -17.61
CA ASP A 90 -27.20 -25.79 -18.71
C ASP A 90 -26.47 -24.49 -18.31
N ASP A 91 -26.30 -24.23 -17.01
CA ASP A 91 -25.56 -23.08 -16.49
C ASP A 91 -24.07 -23.20 -16.83
N ILE A 92 -23.45 -22.10 -17.27
CA ILE A 92 -22.03 -22.06 -17.56
C ILE A 92 -21.29 -21.58 -16.30
N LEU A 93 -20.42 -22.43 -15.79
CA LEU A 93 -19.61 -22.18 -14.60
C LEU A 93 -18.13 -22.08 -14.97
N PRO A 94 -17.35 -21.18 -14.35
CA PRO A 94 -15.89 -21.22 -14.45
C PRO A 94 -15.35 -22.60 -14.03
N LEU A 95 -14.28 -23.07 -14.67
CA LEU A 95 -13.70 -24.39 -14.37
C LEU A 95 -13.39 -24.57 -12.88
N SER A 96 -12.89 -23.53 -12.21
CA SER A 96 -12.59 -23.56 -10.78
C SER A 96 -13.80 -23.88 -9.92
N GLU A 97 -14.95 -23.25 -10.20
CA GLU A 97 -16.20 -23.49 -9.49
C GLU A 97 -16.78 -24.86 -9.82
N ALA A 98 -16.72 -25.27 -11.09
CA ALA A 98 -17.18 -26.60 -11.52
C ALA A 98 -16.39 -27.73 -10.84
N VAL A 99 -15.10 -27.55 -10.58
CA VAL A 99 -14.28 -28.50 -9.81
C VAL A 99 -14.67 -28.51 -8.33
N GLU A 100 -14.94 -27.35 -7.74
CA GLU A 100 -15.36 -27.23 -6.32
C GLU A 100 -16.72 -27.89 -6.05
N ILE A 101 -17.67 -27.74 -6.96
CA ILE A 101 -19.01 -28.35 -6.87
C ILE A 101 -18.96 -29.86 -7.19
N GLY A 102 -17.88 -30.34 -7.80
CA GLY A 102 -17.69 -31.74 -8.17
C GLY A 102 -18.31 -32.11 -9.53
N ILE A 103 -18.65 -31.12 -10.35
CA ILE A 103 -19.06 -31.30 -11.74
C ILE A 103 -17.88 -31.74 -12.61
N VAL A 104 -16.64 -31.37 -12.23
CA VAL A 104 -15.43 -31.76 -12.94
C VAL A 104 -14.45 -32.48 -12.01
N ASP A 105 -13.98 -33.64 -12.44
CA ASP A 105 -12.84 -34.34 -11.84
C ASP A 105 -11.62 -34.24 -12.77
N LEU A 106 -10.73 -33.29 -12.47
CA LEU A 106 -9.50 -33.06 -13.25
C LEU A 106 -8.51 -34.22 -13.16
N ASN A 107 -8.50 -35.00 -12.07
CA ASN A 107 -7.59 -36.14 -11.94
C ASN A 107 -8.01 -37.29 -12.86
N ARG A 108 -9.32 -37.42 -13.08
CA ARG A 108 -9.89 -38.46 -13.94
C ARG A 108 -10.17 -37.98 -15.36
N GLY A 109 -10.15 -36.67 -15.60
CA GLY A 109 -10.42 -36.09 -16.91
C GLY A 109 -11.88 -36.22 -17.36
N VAL A 110 -12.83 -36.15 -16.42
CA VAL A 110 -14.26 -36.35 -16.70
C VAL A 110 -15.13 -35.24 -16.11
N ILE A 111 -16.26 -34.97 -16.77
CA ILE A 111 -17.38 -34.19 -16.26
C ILE A 111 -18.41 -35.17 -15.69
N VAL A 112 -18.82 -34.93 -14.44
CA VAL A 112 -19.76 -35.76 -13.69
C VAL A 112 -21.07 -35.01 -13.57
N ASN A 113 -22.16 -35.64 -14.01
CA ASN A 113 -23.50 -35.19 -13.66
C ASN A 113 -23.77 -35.63 -12.21
N VAL A 114 -24.05 -34.68 -11.32
CA VAL A 114 -24.06 -34.91 -9.86
C VAL A 114 -25.28 -35.73 -9.45
N GLU A 115 -26.42 -35.52 -10.12
CA GLU A 115 -27.68 -36.22 -9.87
C GLU A 115 -27.70 -37.64 -10.46
N THR A 116 -27.33 -37.79 -11.75
CA THR A 116 -27.38 -39.09 -12.45
C THR A 116 -26.13 -39.94 -12.25
N ARG A 117 -25.05 -39.35 -11.74
CA ARG A 117 -23.70 -39.95 -11.61
C ARG A 117 -23.12 -40.47 -12.92
N THR A 118 -23.60 -39.98 -14.06
CA THR A 118 -23.02 -40.30 -15.36
C THR A 118 -21.77 -39.48 -15.60
N GLU A 119 -20.74 -40.10 -16.17
CA GLU A 119 -19.45 -39.46 -16.42
C GLU A 119 -19.21 -39.32 -17.92
N VAL A 120 -18.74 -38.15 -18.34
CA VAL A 120 -18.42 -37.83 -19.73
C VAL A 120 -16.95 -37.40 -19.79
N GLU A 121 -16.14 -38.09 -20.58
CA GLU A 121 -14.74 -37.71 -20.80
C GLU A 121 -14.62 -36.35 -21.51
N PHE A 122 -13.60 -35.55 -21.17
CA PHE A 122 -13.39 -34.20 -21.75
C PHE A 122 -13.48 -34.16 -23.28
N LYS A 123 -12.93 -35.17 -23.96
CA LYS A 123 -12.98 -35.28 -25.44
C LYS A 123 -14.41 -35.34 -25.98
N VAL A 124 -15.28 -36.08 -25.30
CA VAL A 124 -16.70 -36.23 -25.67
C VAL A 124 -17.48 -35.00 -25.20
N ALA A 125 -17.11 -34.48 -24.02
CA ALA A 125 -17.74 -33.33 -23.40
C ALA A 125 -17.58 -32.05 -24.26
N PHE A 126 -16.41 -31.83 -24.88
CA PHE A 126 -16.22 -30.72 -25.81
C PHE A 126 -17.14 -30.84 -27.04
N MET A 127 -17.23 -32.04 -27.62
CA MET A 127 -18.11 -32.31 -28.76
C MET A 127 -19.60 -32.19 -28.40
N GLN A 128 -19.97 -32.43 -27.15
CA GLN A 128 -21.33 -32.24 -26.65
C GLN A 128 -21.61 -30.80 -26.19
N GLY A 129 -20.58 -29.93 -26.16
CA GLY A 129 -20.71 -28.54 -25.73
C GLY A 129 -20.73 -28.34 -24.22
N TYR A 130 -20.29 -29.33 -23.43
CA TYR A 130 -20.11 -29.21 -21.98
C TYR A 130 -18.82 -28.47 -21.60
N VAL A 131 -17.81 -28.51 -22.47
CA VAL A 131 -16.56 -27.75 -22.29
C VAL A 131 -16.59 -26.57 -23.24
N VAL A 132 -16.46 -25.36 -22.71
CA VAL A 132 -16.61 -24.12 -23.47
C VAL A 132 -15.33 -23.30 -23.38
N ALA A 133 -14.86 -22.84 -24.54
CA ALA A 133 -13.74 -21.91 -24.68
C ALA A 133 -14.18 -20.49 -24.34
N GLY A 134 -14.46 -20.28 -23.05
CA GLY A 134 -15.07 -19.05 -22.53
C GLY A 134 -16.57 -18.92 -22.82
N PRO A 135 -17.21 -17.85 -22.33
CA PRO A 135 -18.61 -17.58 -22.61
C PRO A 135 -18.83 -17.35 -24.11
N ARG A 136 -19.62 -18.21 -24.76
CA ARG A 136 -20.03 -17.99 -26.15
C ARG A 136 -20.89 -16.74 -26.23
N LYS A 137 -20.58 -15.85 -27.17
CA LYS A 137 -21.33 -14.63 -27.43
C LYS A 137 -22.43 -14.96 -28.44
N PRO A 138 -23.70 -15.14 -28.01
CA PRO A 138 -24.76 -15.52 -28.90
C PRO A 138 -25.05 -14.37 -29.88
N VAL A 139 -25.39 -14.72 -31.12
CA VAL A 139 -25.66 -13.74 -32.19
C VAL A 139 -27.07 -13.91 -32.72
N SER A 140 -27.59 -12.91 -33.41
CA SER A 140 -28.91 -12.98 -34.02
C SER A 140 -28.97 -14.09 -35.08
N LEU A 141 -30.18 -14.62 -35.31
CA LEU A 141 -30.39 -15.59 -36.39
C LEU A 141 -30.09 -14.97 -37.77
N GLU A 142 -30.32 -13.67 -37.93
CA GLU A 142 -29.94 -12.92 -39.13
C GLU A 142 -28.42 -12.94 -39.36
N ALA A 143 -27.62 -12.72 -38.31
CA ALA A 143 -26.16 -12.81 -38.38
C ALA A 143 -25.70 -14.22 -38.77
N VAL A 144 -26.28 -15.26 -38.17
CA VAL A 144 -25.99 -16.67 -38.52
C VAL A 144 -26.25 -16.96 -40.00
N ILE A 145 -27.38 -16.48 -40.53
CA ILE A 145 -27.75 -16.68 -41.94
C ILE A 145 -26.77 -15.91 -42.86
N ARG A 146 -26.50 -14.64 -42.57
CA ARG A 146 -25.61 -13.79 -43.37
C ARG A 146 -24.16 -14.31 -43.39
N LYS A 147 -23.70 -14.89 -42.28
CA LYS A 147 -22.37 -15.52 -42.16
C LYS A 147 -22.31 -16.93 -42.78
N GLY A 148 -23.40 -17.41 -43.36
CA GLY A 148 -23.44 -18.70 -44.06
C GLY A 148 -23.39 -19.93 -43.15
N LEU A 149 -23.67 -19.75 -41.85
CA LEU A 149 -23.65 -20.85 -40.87
C LEU A 149 -24.92 -21.71 -40.92
N TYR A 150 -26.02 -21.16 -41.44
CA TYR A 150 -27.28 -21.87 -41.67
C TYR A 150 -27.29 -22.59 -43.02
N ASN A 151 -27.62 -23.88 -43.01
CA ASN A 151 -27.80 -24.67 -44.24
C ASN A 151 -29.28 -24.78 -44.59
N SER A 152 -29.70 -24.11 -45.67
CA SER A 152 -31.10 -24.07 -46.13
C SER A 152 -31.67 -25.43 -46.56
N LYS A 153 -30.82 -26.40 -46.94
CA LYS A 153 -31.25 -27.75 -47.33
C LYS A 153 -31.59 -28.62 -46.12
N THR A 154 -30.79 -28.55 -45.06
CA THR A 154 -30.94 -29.38 -43.86
C THR A 154 -31.70 -28.67 -42.73
N GLY A 155 -31.79 -27.34 -42.78
CA GLY A 155 -32.36 -26.51 -41.73
C GLY A 155 -31.52 -26.48 -40.45
N ARG A 156 -30.23 -26.84 -40.55
CA ARG A 156 -29.31 -26.92 -39.40
C ARG A 156 -28.31 -25.78 -39.41
N ILE A 157 -27.86 -25.41 -38.21
CA ILE A 157 -26.86 -24.37 -37.97
C ILE A 157 -25.52 -25.05 -37.66
N THR A 158 -24.46 -24.58 -38.28
CA THR A 158 -23.10 -25.12 -38.06
C THR A 158 -22.43 -24.36 -36.93
N ASP A 159 -22.02 -25.08 -35.88
CA ASP A 159 -21.22 -24.53 -34.79
C ASP A 159 -19.80 -24.20 -35.30
N PRO A 160 -19.34 -22.93 -35.24
CA PRO A 160 -18.01 -22.55 -35.70
C PRO A 160 -16.86 -23.24 -34.96
N LEU A 161 -17.05 -23.56 -33.67
CA LEU A 161 -16.02 -24.15 -32.80
C LEU A 161 -15.96 -25.68 -33.01
N THR A 162 -17.10 -26.37 -32.89
CA THR A 162 -17.14 -27.84 -32.97
C THR A 162 -17.29 -28.39 -34.39
N LYS A 163 -17.60 -27.52 -35.36
CA LYS A 163 -17.96 -27.87 -36.76
C LYS A 163 -19.17 -28.81 -36.89
N GLN A 164 -19.94 -29.01 -35.81
CA GLN A 164 -21.15 -29.84 -35.83
C GLN A 164 -22.35 -29.09 -36.36
N ALA A 165 -23.21 -29.79 -37.10
CA ALA A 165 -24.51 -29.29 -37.54
C ALA A 165 -25.59 -29.57 -36.48
N VAL A 166 -25.96 -28.55 -35.73
CA VAL A 166 -26.97 -28.56 -34.67
C VAL A 166 -28.30 -28.01 -35.18
N ASP A 167 -29.39 -28.34 -34.48
CA ASP A 167 -30.71 -27.76 -34.77
C ASP A 167 -30.88 -26.39 -34.10
N VAL A 168 -32.01 -25.70 -34.33
CA VAL A 168 -32.18 -24.31 -33.89
C VAL A 168 -32.30 -24.21 -32.37
N GLU A 169 -33.01 -25.13 -31.73
CA GLU A 169 -33.18 -25.14 -30.27
C GLU A 169 -31.86 -25.48 -29.58
N GLU A 170 -31.13 -26.46 -30.09
CA GLU A 170 -29.80 -26.81 -29.60
C GLU A 170 -28.80 -25.65 -29.81
N SER A 171 -28.94 -24.87 -30.90
CA SER A 171 -28.10 -23.70 -31.12
C SER A 171 -28.32 -22.58 -30.11
N VAL A 172 -29.57 -22.38 -29.66
CA VAL A 172 -29.91 -21.43 -28.58
C VAL A 172 -29.35 -21.92 -27.26
N LYS A 173 -29.57 -23.20 -26.91
CA LYS A 173 -29.01 -23.81 -25.69
C LYS A 173 -27.48 -23.74 -25.67
N ARG A 174 -26.83 -23.92 -26.83
CA ARG A 174 -25.38 -23.78 -26.99
C ARG A 174 -24.87 -22.34 -27.00
N GLY A 175 -25.73 -21.33 -26.86
CA GLY A 175 -25.33 -19.93 -26.90
C GLY A 175 -24.76 -19.49 -28.25
N LEU A 176 -25.15 -20.16 -29.35
CA LEU A 176 -24.79 -19.76 -30.71
C LEU A 176 -25.75 -18.69 -31.24
N VAL A 177 -27.04 -18.85 -30.93
CA VAL A 177 -28.11 -17.92 -31.34
C VAL A 177 -28.73 -17.26 -30.12
N ASP A 178 -28.84 -15.94 -30.16
CA ASP A 178 -29.55 -15.17 -29.14
C ASP A 178 -31.05 -15.20 -29.42
N ALA A 179 -31.80 -15.77 -28.46
CA ALA A 179 -33.24 -15.97 -28.60
C ALA A 179 -34.07 -14.69 -28.33
N PHE A 180 -33.50 -13.70 -27.65
CA PHE A 180 -34.18 -12.45 -27.31
C PHE A 180 -33.95 -11.36 -28.35
N VAL A 181 -32.77 -11.36 -28.98
CA VAL A 181 -32.42 -10.39 -30.04
C VAL A 181 -33.13 -10.71 -31.37
N THR A 182 -33.49 -11.98 -31.59
CA THR A 182 -34.18 -12.43 -32.80
C THR A 182 -35.69 -12.42 -32.59
N GLU A 183 -36.43 -11.72 -33.46
CA GLU A 183 -37.89 -11.71 -33.45
C GLU A 183 -38.47 -12.36 -34.72
N CYS A 184 -39.51 -13.17 -34.56
CA CYS A 184 -40.20 -13.89 -35.62
C CYS A 184 -41.66 -13.40 -35.73
N LYS A 185 -42.13 -13.16 -36.95
CA LYS A 185 -43.49 -12.67 -37.20
C LYS A 185 -44.51 -13.81 -37.24
N ASP A 186 -45.53 -13.74 -36.38
CA ASP A 186 -46.76 -14.51 -36.56
C ASP A 186 -47.63 -13.80 -37.61
N THR A 187 -47.74 -14.41 -38.81
CA THR A 187 -48.46 -13.81 -39.94
C THR A 187 -49.97 -13.73 -39.77
N ARG A 188 -50.55 -14.45 -38.80
CA ARG A 188 -51.99 -14.42 -38.50
C ARG A 188 -52.31 -13.38 -37.42
N ALA A 189 -51.47 -13.30 -36.39
CA ALA A 189 -51.61 -12.31 -35.32
C ALA A 189 -51.04 -10.93 -35.71
N ASP A 190 -50.26 -10.86 -36.80
CA ASP A 190 -49.51 -9.69 -37.25
C ASP A 190 -48.59 -9.10 -36.17
N ALA A 191 -48.07 -9.97 -35.30
CA ALA A 191 -47.23 -9.61 -34.16
C ALA A 191 -45.86 -10.29 -34.28
N PHE A 192 -44.83 -9.61 -33.81
CA PHE A 192 -43.50 -10.18 -33.62
C PHE A 192 -43.41 -10.80 -32.23
N VAL A 193 -42.84 -12.01 -32.16
CA VAL A 193 -42.57 -12.74 -30.92
C VAL A 193 -41.07 -13.07 -30.87
N SER A 194 -40.51 -13.17 -29.67
CA SER A 194 -39.11 -13.58 -29.50
C SER A 194 -38.87 -14.97 -30.10
N LEU A 195 -37.64 -15.31 -30.47
CA LEU A 195 -37.32 -16.65 -30.96
C LEU A 195 -37.61 -17.73 -29.91
N ASP A 196 -37.45 -17.41 -28.63
CA ASP A 196 -37.78 -18.33 -27.52
C ASP A 196 -39.29 -18.67 -27.53
N ASP A 197 -40.13 -17.65 -27.59
CA ASP A 197 -41.59 -17.82 -27.71
C ASP A 197 -41.97 -18.51 -29.03
N ALA A 198 -41.25 -18.22 -30.12
CA ALA A 198 -41.48 -18.82 -31.42
C ALA A 198 -41.15 -20.33 -31.42
N LEU A 199 -40.15 -20.77 -30.66
CA LEU A 199 -39.82 -22.19 -30.46
C LEU A 199 -40.87 -22.86 -29.56
N ALA A 200 -41.28 -22.23 -28.46
CA ALA A 200 -42.29 -22.74 -27.54
C ALA A 200 -43.67 -22.93 -28.23
N THR A 201 -44.07 -21.96 -29.06
CA THR A 201 -45.33 -21.98 -29.81
C THR A 201 -45.26 -22.78 -31.12
N LYS A 202 -44.09 -23.34 -31.46
CA LYS A 202 -43.82 -24.07 -32.72
C LYS A 202 -44.06 -23.21 -33.97
N LEU A 203 -43.91 -21.89 -33.86
CA LEU A 203 -43.83 -20.97 -34.99
C LEU A 203 -42.55 -21.21 -35.78
N VAL A 204 -41.43 -21.44 -35.09
CA VAL A 204 -40.21 -22.01 -35.68
C VAL A 204 -40.15 -23.49 -35.28
N ASN A 205 -39.99 -24.38 -36.26
CA ASN A 205 -39.81 -25.80 -35.96
C ASN A 205 -38.36 -26.06 -35.51
N PRO A 206 -38.13 -26.53 -34.27
CA PRO A 206 -36.79 -26.72 -33.70
C PRO A 206 -35.89 -27.61 -34.56
N LYS A 207 -36.42 -28.77 -34.99
CA LYS A 207 -35.64 -29.84 -35.63
C LYS A 207 -35.42 -29.61 -37.11
N THR A 208 -36.38 -28.99 -37.79
CA THR A 208 -36.29 -28.76 -39.24
C THR A 208 -35.77 -27.39 -39.59
N GLY A 209 -35.61 -26.48 -38.60
CA GLY A 209 -35.17 -25.10 -38.80
C GLY A 209 -35.96 -24.38 -39.88
N LYS A 210 -37.30 -24.45 -39.81
CA LYS A 210 -38.22 -23.80 -40.76
C LYS A 210 -39.24 -22.99 -40.00
N LEU A 211 -39.52 -21.78 -40.49
CA LEU A 211 -40.59 -20.92 -39.99
C LEU A 211 -41.92 -21.37 -40.60
N ARG A 212 -42.94 -21.53 -39.76
CA ARG A 212 -44.31 -21.84 -40.15
C ARG A 212 -45.07 -20.56 -40.40
N ASN A 213 -45.53 -20.37 -41.63
CA ASN A 213 -46.45 -19.30 -41.94
C ASN A 213 -47.85 -19.66 -41.39
N THR A 214 -48.31 -18.96 -40.36
CA THR A 214 -49.57 -19.27 -39.66
C THR A 214 -50.81 -18.93 -40.50
N SER A 215 -50.71 -18.05 -41.50
CA SER A 215 -51.81 -17.70 -42.41
C SER A 215 -52.21 -18.86 -43.34
N ASN A 216 -51.25 -19.59 -43.90
CA ASN A 216 -51.47 -20.65 -44.91
C ASN A 216 -50.92 -22.03 -44.53
N GLY A 217 -50.24 -22.14 -43.38
CA GLY A 217 -49.68 -23.39 -42.85
C GLY A 217 -48.38 -23.86 -43.51
N ASN A 218 -47.85 -23.13 -44.49
CA ASN A 218 -46.65 -23.52 -45.23
C ASN A 218 -45.37 -23.33 -44.40
N LEU A 219 -44.45 -24.28 -44.51
CA LEU A 219 -43.11 -24.20 -43.92
C LEU A 219 -42.14 -23.55 -44.89
N MET A 220 -41.35 -22.61 -44.39
CA MET A 220 -40.38 -21.83 -45.16
C MET A 220 -39.02 -21.89 -44.46
N THR A 221 -37.94 -21.89 -45.23
CA THR A 221 -36.57 -21.86 -44.70
C THR A 221 -36.25 -20.48 -44.12
N LEU A 222 -35.33 -20.44 -43.14
CA LEU A 222 -35.09 -19.22 -42.36
C LEU A 222 -34.45 -18.09 -43.20
N ASP A 223 -33.66 -18.44 -44.21
CA ASP A 223 -33.12 -17.51 -45.22
C ASP A 223 -34.23 -16.80 -46.00
N LEU A 224 -35.19 -17.54 -46.55
CA LEU A 224 -36.34 -16.98 -47.26
C LEU A 224 -37.27 -16.20 -46.33
N ALA A 225 -37.33 -16.57 -45.05
CA ALA A 225 -38.11 -15.86 -44.05
C ALA A 225 -37.49 -14.50 -43.72
N LEU A 226 -36.15 -14.44 -43.62
CA LEU A 226 -35.39 -13.21 -43.44
C LEU A 226 -35.57 -12.28 -44.64
N ASP A 227 -35.43 -12.78 -45.87
CA ASP A 227 -35.61 -11.98 -47.10
C ASP A 227 -37.02 -11.37 -47.22
N LYS A 228 -38.03 -12.04 -46.66
CA LYS A 228 -39.43 -11.57 -46.62
C LYS A 228 -39.74 -10.66 -45.43
N GLY A 229 -38.77 -10.37 -44.56
CA GLY A 229 -38.96 -9.57 -43.34
C GLY A 229 -39.86 -10.25 -42.30
N LEU A 230 -39.95 -11.59 -42.32
CA LEU A 230 -40.68 -12.39 -41.32
C LEU A 230 -39.79 -12.75 -40.12
N ILE A 231 -38.48 -12.55 -40.25
CA ILE A 231 -37.52 -12.59 -39.15
C ILE A 231 -36.84 -11.23 -39.15
N VAL A 232 -36.77 -10.59 -37.98
CA VAL A 232 -36.17 -9.29 -37.81
C VAL A 232 -35.27 -9.33 -36.57
N THR A 233 -34.13 -8.67 -36.65
CA THR A 233 -33.23 -8.49 -35.51
C THR A 233 -33.59 -7.21 -34.78
N ASN A 234 -33.91 -7.31 -33.50
CA ASN A 234 -34.16 -6.16 -32.66
C ASN A 234 -32.83 -5.48 -32.32
N LYS A 235 -32.64 -4.24 -32.80
CA LYS A 235 -31.44 -3.46 -32.51
C LYS A 235 -31.65 -2.71 -31.20
N PHE A 236 -30.78 -2.97 -30.24
CA PHE A 236 -30.75 -2.28 -28.95
C PHE A 236 -29.40 -1.58 -28.77
N SER A 237 -29.39 -0.56 -27.92
CA SER A 237 -28.17 0.11 -27.49
C SER A 237 -27.88 -0.25 -26.03
N VAL A 238 -26.65 -0.61 -25.74
CA VAL A 238 -26.17 -0.83 -24.36
C VAL A 238 -25.25 0.30 -23.94
N THR A 239 -25.21 0.64 -22.66
CA THR A 239 -24.16 1.53 -22.18
C THR A 239 -22.82 0.81 -22.18
N LEU A 240 -21.71 1.55 -22.27
CA LEU A 240 -20.38 0.95 -22.19
C LEU A 240 -20.17 0.12 -20.90
N ILE A 241 -20.76 0.54 -19.78
CA ILE A 241 -20.71 -0.23 -18.52
C ILE A 241 -21.51 -1.52 -18.63
N GLU A 242 -22.70 -1.50 -19.23
CA GLU A 242 -23.47 -2.73 -19.50
C GLU A 242 -22.72 -3.65 -20.47
N ALA A 243 -22.05 -3.10 -21.48
CA ALA A 243 -21.22 -3.88 -22.40
C ALA A 243 -20.06 -4.59 -21.70
N ILE A 244 -19.50 -3.99 -20.65
CA ILE A 244 -18.45 -4.61 -19.82
C ILE A 244 -19.07 -5.68 -18.91
N VAL A 245 -20.14 -5.34 -18.18
CA VAL A 245 -20.76 -6.23 -17.17
C VAL A 245 -21.45 -7.45 -17.81
N GLN A 246 -22.03 -7.29 -19.00
CA GLN A 246 -22.64 -8.37 -19.79
C GLN A 246 -21.63 -9.04 -20.74
N GLU A 247 -20.32 -8.77 -20.57
CA GLU A 247 -19.23 -9.42 -21.31
C GLU A 247 -19.26 -9.25 -22.85
N TYR A 248 -20.01 -8.27 -23.36
CA TYR A 248 -19.93 -7.89 -24.78
C TYR A 248 -18.55 -7.33 -25.12
N TYR A 249 -17.89 -6.62 -24.20
CA TYR A 249 -16.49 -6.22 -24.32
C TYR A 249 -15.55 -7.41 -24.00
N SER A 250 -14.58 -7.68 -24.88
CA SER A 250 -13.55 -8.71 -24.69
C SER A 250 -12.26 -8.08 -24.16
N PRO A 251 -11.81 -8.41 -22.94
CA PRO A 251 -10.54 -7.89 -22.40
C PRO A 251 -9.31 -8.30 -23.22
N CYS A 252 -9.31 -9.48 -23.82
CA CYS A 252 -8.16 -10.00 -24.57
C CYS A 252 -7.93 -9.23 -25.88
N THR A 253 -9.00 -8.84 -26.58
CA THR A 253 -8.90 -8.16 -27.88
C THR A 253 -9.17 -6.67 -27.81
N GLY A 254 -9.76 -6.19 -26.70
CA GLY A 254 -10.20 -4.80 -26.55
C GLY A 254 -11.44 -4.43 -27.40
N LYS A 255 -12.09 -5.43 -28.02
CA LYS A 255 -13.22 -5.23 -28.93
C LYS A 255 -14.56 -5.54 -28.27
N VAL A 256 -15.62 -4.94 -28.78
CA VAL A 256 -17.01 -5.17 -28.39
C VAL A 256 -17.68 -6.04 -29.45
N SER A 257 -18.30 -7.13 -29.02
CA SER A 257 -19.11 -8.01 -29.87
C SER A 257 -20.55 -7.49 -29.93
N ASP A 258 -21.05 -7.18 -31.11
CA ASP A 258 -22.44 -6.81 -31.34
C ASP A 258 -23.29 -8.08 -31.61
N PRO A 259 -24.26 -8.44 -30.74
CA PRO A 259 -25.13 -9.59 -30.95
C PRO A 259 -25.99 -9.48 -32.21
N ALA A 260 -26.32 -8.27 -32.67
CA ALA A 260 -27.21 -8.09 -33.82
C ALA A 260 -26.51 -8.43 -35.14
N SER A 261 -25.27 -7.97 -35.34
CA SER A 261 -24.46 -8.27 -36.53
C SER A 261 -23.59 -9.53 -36.38
N GLY A 262 -23.27 -9.88 -35.13
CA GLY A 262 -22.26 -10.87 -34.77
C GLY A 262 -20.82 -10.43 -35.05
N ASP A 263 -20.58 -9.14 -35.33
CA ASP A 263 -19.26 -8.61 -35.64
C ASP A 263 -18.51 -8.14 -34.39
N GLU A 264 -17.17 -8.23 -34.44
CA GLU A 264 -16.29 -7.68 -33.41
C GLU A 264 -15.81 -6.28 -33.82
N LEU A 265 -16.27 -5.28 -33.09
CA LEU A 265 -16.05 -3.87 -33.36
C LEU A 265 -15.07 -3.27 -32.35
N THR A 266 -14.30 -2.28 -32.76
CA THR A 266 -13.61 -1.41 -31.78
C THR A 266 -14.64 -0.63 -30.96
N VAL A 267 -14.26 -0.15 -29.77
CA VAL A 267 -15.18 0.66 -28.93
C VAL A 267 -15.64 1.90 -29.70
N GLN A 268 -14.75 2.52 -30.49
CA GLN A 268 -15.10 3.67 -31.32
C GLN A 268 -16.12 3.32 -32.40
N GLU A 269 -15.92 2.24 -33.15
CA GLU A 269 -16.87 1.81 -34.19
C GLU A 269 -18.24 1.44 -33.60
N ALA A 270 -18.26 0.79 -32.44
CA ALA A 270 -19.50 0.43 -31.75
C ALA A 270 -20.31 1.66 -31.29
N VAL A 271 -19.61 2.73 -30.90
CA VAL A 271 -20.23 4.03 -30.57
C VAL A 271 -20.75 4.72 -31.84
N ASP A 272 -19.98 4.71 -32.92
CA ASP A 272 -20.35 5.35 -34.19
C ASP A 272 -21.56 4.66 -34.85
N LEU A 273 -21.69 3.33 -34.68
CA LEU A 273 -22.85 2.54 -35.11
C LEU A 273 -24.06 2.67 -34.18
N GLY A 274 -23.91 3.30 -33.01
CA GLY A 274 -24.97 3.49 -32.02
C GLY A 274 -25.32 2.24 -31.20
N PHE A 275 -24.50 1.19 -31.25
CA PHE A 275 -24.68 0.00 -30.41
C PHE A 275 -24.26 0.28 -28.95
N VAL A 276 -23.18 1.04 -28.76
CA VAL A 276 -22.69 1.43 -27.43
C VAL A 276 -22.97 2.90 -27.15
N ASP A 277 -23.72 3.18 -26.09
CA ASP A 277 -23.90 4.52 -25.54
C ASP A 277 -22.85 4.83 -24.45
N CYS A 278 -22.13 5.92 -24.64
CA CYS A 278 -21.15 6.43 -23.67
C CYS A 278 -21.63 7.71 -22.96
N SER A 279 -22.87 8.16 -23.20
CA SER A 279 -23.40 9.40 -22.62
C SER A 279 -23.43 9.35 -21.08
N SER A 280 -23.72 8.18 -20.53
CA SER A 280 -23.81 7.97 -19.08
C SER A 280 -22.48 7.61 -18.41
N VAL A 281 -21.37 7.70 -19.13
CA VAL A 281 -20.04 7.30 -18.65
C VAL A 281 -19.14 8.51 -18.39
N ARG A 282 -18.45 8.44 -17.27
CA ARG A 282 -17.40 9.37 -16.86
C ARG A 282 -16.12 8.60 -16.60
N VAL A 283 -14.98 9.20 -16.94
CA VAL A 283 -13.66 8.60 -16.75
C VAL A 283 -12.87 9.47 -15.78
N LYS A 284 -12.31 8.85 -14.75
CA LYS A 284 -11.48 9.53 -13.76
C LYS A 284 -10.06 9.68 -14.28
N ASP A 285 -9.66 10.91 -14.58
CA ASP A 285 -8.27 11.25 -14.86
C ASP A 285 -7.49 11.37 -13.54
N SER A 286 -6.56 10.44 -13.32
CA SER A 286 -5.74 10.41 -12.11
C SER A 286 -4.59 11.43 -12.12
N HIS A 287 -4.24 12.03 -13.26
CA HIS A 287 -3.23 13.08 -13.33
C HIS A 287 -3.69 14.37 -12.67
N GLN A 288 -4.92 14.79 -13.00
CA GLN A 288 -5.50 16.06 -12.55
C GLN A 288 -6.55 15.90 -11.46
N ASP A 289 -6.85 14.66 -11.06
CA ASP A 289 -8.05 14.29 -10.29
C ASP A 289 -9.35 14.81 -10.94
N LYS A 290 -9.33 14.67 -12.27
CA LYS A 290 -10.31 14.99 -13.32
C LYS A 290 -11.57 14.15 -13.42
N ILE A 291 -12.72 14.77 -13.25
CA ILE A 291 -14.05 14.41 -13.79
C ILE A 291 -14.24 14.51 -15.30
N VAL A 292 -13.69 13.65 -16.19
CA VAL A 292 -13.85 13.87 -17.65
C VAL A 292 -14.93 13.00 -18.32
N THR A 293 -15.50 13.54 -19.40
CA THR A 293 -16.45 12.79 -20.24
C THR A 293 -15.74 11.79 -21.14
N PHE A 294 -16.45 10.78 -21.65
CA PHE A 294 -15.87 9.80 -22.60
C PHE A 294 -15.19 10.47 -23.80
N ARG A 295 -15.85 11.47 -24.41
CA ARG A 295 -15.30 12.20 -25.58
C ARG A 295 -14.06 13.02 -25.26
N GLU A 296 -14.00 13.62 -24.07
CA GLU A 296 -12.80 14.34 -23.63
C GLU A 296 -11.66 13.35 -23.36
N SER A 297 -11.96 12.21 -22.72
CA SER A 297 -10.95 11.20 -22.40
C SER A 297 -10.28 10.60 -23.64
N THR A 298 -11.02 10.43 -24.74
CA THR A 298 -10.44 9.98 -26.02
C THR A 298 -9.63 11.09 -26.69
N ALA A 299 -10.08 12.35 -26.61
CA ALA A 299 -9.37 13.49 -27.16
C ALA A 299 -8.04 13.79 -26.44
N THR A 300 -7.99 13.59 -25.12
CA THR A 300 -6.76 13.76 -24.32
C THR A 300 -5.86 12.52 -24.32
N GLY A 301 -6.28 11.43 -24.96
CA GLY A 301 -5.52 10.17 -25.00
C GLY A 301 -5.55 9.37 -23.70
N LEU A 302 -6.44 9.70 -22.76
CA LEU A 302 -6.64 8.96 -21.49
C LEU A 302 -7.30 7.59 -21.75
N LEU A 303 -8.17 7.51 -22.74
CA LEU A 303 -8.83 6.28 -23.19
C LEU A 303 -8.56 6.08 -24.68
N ASP A 304 -7.97 4.95 -25.05
CA ASP A 304 -7.79 4.55 -26.44
C ASP A 304 -8.99 3.69 -26.86
N ALA A 305 -9.95 4.32 -27.54
CA ALA A 305 -11.18 3.64 -27.98
C ALA A 305 -10.97 2.69 -29.17
N GLN A 306 -9.80 2.77 -29.85
CA GLN A 306 -9.46 1.84 -30.92
C GLN A 306 -8.91 0.53 -30.35
N LYS A 307 -8.03 0.64 -29.35
CA LYS A 307 -7.48 -0.52 -28.63
C LYS A 307 -8.39 -1.03 -27.51
N GLY A 308 -9.39 -0.24 -27.10
CA GLY A 308 -10.28 -0.57 -26.00
C GLY A 308 -9.56 -0.60 -24.65
N ILE A 309 -8.62 0.32 -24.39
CA ILE A 309 -7.87 0.36 -23.13
C ILE A 309 -7.87 1.75 -22.51
N LEU A 310 -7.78 1.81 -21.19
CA LEU A 310 -7.43 3.01 -20.45
C LEU A 310 -5.90 3.11 -20.42
N THR A 311 -5.31 4.22 -20.87
CA THR A 311 -3.85 4.35 -21.04
C THR A 311 -3.13 4.70 -19.75
N TYR A 312 -3.79 5.43 -18.84
CA TYR A 312 -3.22 5.95 -17.59
C TYR A 312 -4.17 5.70 -16.41
N PRO A 313 -3.71 5.46 -15.16
CA PRO A 313 -2.32 5.50 -14.63
C PRO A 313 -1.37 4.41 -15.12
N THR A 314 -1.92 3.26 -15.48
CA THR A 314 -1.21 2.17 -16.15
C THR A 314 -2.11 1.65 -17.25
N PRO A 315 -1.57 1.29 -18.43
CA PRO A 315 -2.37 0.67 -19.48
C PRO A 315 -3.16 -0.52 -18.95
N MET A 316 -4.49 -0.48 -19.04
CA MET A 316 -5.37 -1.53 -18.56
C MET A 316 -6.64 -1.63 -19.41
N THR A 317 -7.23 -2.81 -19.44
CA THR A 317 -8.48 -3.08 -20.15
C THR A 317 -9.67 -2.42 -19.44
N LEU A 318 -10.77 -2.15 -20.17
CA LEU A 318 -11.90 -1.38 -19.64
C LEU A 318 -12.64 -2.07 -18.48
N ASP A 319 -12.66 -3.40 -18.45
CA ASP A 319 -13.16 -4.22 -17.33
C ASP A 319 -12.37 -3.96 -16.05
N ILE A 320 -11.04 -4.04 -16.12
CA ILE A 320 -10.16 -3.75 -14.98
C ILE A 320 -10.30 -2.28 -14.56
N ALA A 321 -10.41 -1.36 -15.54
CA ALA A 321 -10.62 0.05 -15.26
C ALA A 321 -11.94 0.31 -14.52
N PHE A 322 -13.01 -0.40 -14.88
CA PHE A 322 -14.29 -0.34 -14.19
C PHE A 322 -14.20 -0.95 -12.78
N GLU A 323 -13.60 -2.13 -12.62
CA GLU A 323 -13.39 -2.78 -11.31
C GLU A 323 -12.58 -1.92 -10.33
N LYS A 324 -11.56 -1.20 -10.83
CA LYS A 324 -10.71 -0.30 -10.05
C LYS A 324 -11.33 1.09 -9.82
N GLY A 325 -12.51 1.36 -10.38
CA GLY A 325 -13.27 2.61 -10.18
C GLY A 325 -12.76 3.80 -11.00
N TYR A 326 -12.08 3.58 -12.13
CA TYR A 326 -11.72 4.64 -13.07
C TYR A 326 -12.85 4.98 -14.04
N ILE A 327 -13.74 4.02 -14.31
CA ILE A 327 -14.95 4.22 -15.11
C ILE A 327 -16.14 4.34 -14.16
N LEU A 328 -16.84 5.46 -14.21
CA LEU A 328 -17.94 5.80 -13.31
C LEU A 328 -19.26 5.92 -14.08
N THR A 329 -20.35 5.45 -13.47
CA THR A 329 -21.71 5.63 -13.97
C THR A 329 -22.29 6.97 -13.53
N THR A 330 -23.11 7.57 -14.39
CA THR A 330 -23.95 8.73 -14.04
C THR A 330 -25.43 8.39 -13.88
N ARG A 331 -25.79 7.10 -14.02
CA ARG A 331 -27.17 6.63 -13.78
C ARG A 331 -27.48 6.64 -12.28
N LYS A 332 -28.60 7.25 -11.91
CA LYS A 332 -29.09 7.39 -10.52
C LYS A 332 -30.12 6.30 -10.20
N PRO A 333 -30.36 5.97 -8.92
CA PRO A 333 -29.76 6.57 -7.71
C PRO A 333 -28.31 6.12 -7.46
N TRP A 334 -27.44 7.04 -7.04
CA TRP A 334 -26.05 6.72 -6.67
C TRP A 334 -25.94 6.22 -5.24
N SER A 335 -25.01 5.33 -4.96
CA SER A 335 -24.51 5.14 -3.60
C SER A 335 -23.74 6.38 -3.13
N LEU A 336 -23.63 6.58 -1.81
CA LEU A 336 -22.84 7.70 -1.25
C LEU A 336 -21.40 7.70 -1.78
N GLN A 337 -20.78 6.53 -1.87
CA GLN A 337 -19.41 6.39 -2.37
C GLN A 337 -19.26 6.75 -3.85
N GLU A 338 -20.24 6.41 -4.69
CA GLU A 338 -20.23 6.81 -6.11
C GLU A 338 -20.37 8.33 -6.23
N ALA A 339 -21.26 8.95 -5.44
CA ALA A 339 -21.39 10.41 -5.41
C ALA A 339 -20.10 11.12 -4.98
N LEU A 340 -19.38 10.57 -3.99
CA LEU A 340 -18.06 11.09 -3.59
C LEU A 340 -17.00 10.88 -4.67
N ALA A 341 -17.01 9.72 -5.33
CA ALA A 341 -16.13 9.42 -6.45
C ALA A 341 -16.36 10.34 -7.64
N GLN A 342 -17.60 10.83 -7.82
CA GLN A 342 -18.00 11.83 -8.82
C GLN A 342 -17.64 13.28 -8.43
N GLY A 343 -16.99 13.51 -7.28
CA GLY A 343 -16.59 14.86 -6.85
C GLY A 343 -17.74 15.75 -6.40
N CYS A 344 -18.90 15.16 -6.07
CA CYS A 344 -20.13 15.91 -5.82
C CYS A 344 -20.23 16.52 -4.41
N TYR A 345 -19.21 16.42 -3.55
CA TYR A 345 -19.27 16.90 -2.16
C TYR A 345 -18.23 18.01 -1.92
N ASP A 346 -18.65 19.11 -1.29
CA ASP A 346 -17.76 20.20 -0.89
C ASP A 346 -17.33 20.04 0.59
N PRO A 347 -16.04 19.77 0.88
CA PRO A 347 -15.56 19.61 2.25
C PRO A 347 -15.77 20.85 3.12
N LYS A 348 -15.76 22.06 2.54
CA LYS A 348 -15.84 23.30 3.33
C LYS A 348 -17.25 23.60 3.81
N THR A 349 -18.25 23.23 3.00
CA THR A 349 -19.66 23.56 3.28
C THR A 349 -20.47 22.36 3.75
N GLY A 350 -19.99 21.13 3.54
CA GLY A 350 -20.74 19.91 3.86
C GLY A 350 -21.88 19.60 2.88
N LEU A 351 -22.00 20.37 1.80
CA LEU A 351 -23.11 20.28 0.84
C LEU A 351 -22.71 19.50 -0.41
N MET A 352 -23.70 18.92 -1.09
CA MET A 352 -23.54 18.16 -2.31
C MET A 352 -24.07 18.91 -3.55
N VAL A 353 -23.40 18.74 -4.69
CA VAL A 353 -23.78 19.26 -6.01
C VAL A 353 -23.86 18.09 -7.00
N ILE A 354 -25.08 17.60 -7.26
CA ILE A 354 -25.30 16.35 -8.00
C ILE A 354 -25.60 16.60 -9.49
N ASN A 355 -26.27 17.70 -9.83
CA ASN A 355 -26.86 17.90 -11.16
C ASN A 355 -26.04 18.77 -12.11
N GLY A 356 -24.84 19.23 -11.72
CA GLY A 356 -24.03 20.15 -12.53
C GLY A 356 -24.62 21.57 -12.65
N ASP A 357 -25.92 21.76 -12.36
CA ASP A 357 -26.63 23.06 -12.33
C ASP A 357 -26.15 23.99 -11.20
N GLY A 358 -25.22 23.52 -10.36
CA GLY A 358 -24.70 24.26 -9.21
C GLY A 358 -25.64 24.30 -8.00
N GLU A 359 -26.78 23.62 -8.04
CA GLU A 359 -27.65 23.46 -6.87
C GLU A 359 -26.88 22.73 -5.74
N ARG A 360 -26.76 23.41 -4.60
CA ARG A 360 -26.19 22.86 -3.37
C ARG A 360 -27.32 22.33 -2.51
N MET A 361 -27.20 21.09 -2.08
CA MET A 361 -28.22 20.43 -1.27
C MET A 361 -27.57 19.54 -0.20
N THR A 362 -28.31 19.27 0.87
CA THR A 362 -27.86 18.35 1.93
C THR A 362 -27.98 16.89 1.48
N LEU A 363 -27.26 15.98 2.16
CA LEU A 363 -27.38 14.55 1.90
C LEU A 363 -28.82 14.04 2.16
N ASP A 364 -29.51 14.62 3.16
CA ASP A 364 -30.92 14.31 3.45
C ASP A 364 -31.87 14.67 2.30
N GLU A 365 -31.67 15.84 1.68
CA GLU A 365 -32.45 16.27 0.52
C GLU A 365 -32.15 15.41 -0.71
N ALA A 366 -30.89 15.02 -0.92
CA ALA A 366 -30.49 14.19 -2.04
C ALA A 366 -31.13 12.79 -1.97
N MET A 367 -31.21 12.20 -0.77
CA MET A 367 -31.94 10.95 -0.55
C MET A 367 -33.45 11.12 -0.82
N LYS A 368 -34.06 12.22 -0.38
CA LYS A 368 -35.49 12.48 -0.60
C LYS A 368 -35.86 12.69 -2.07
N ARG A 369 -34.95 13.26 -2.87
CA ARG A 369 -35.11 13.40 -4.33
C ARG A 369 -34.86 12.11 -5.10
N GLY A 370 -34.43 11.03 -4.43
CA GLY A 370 -34.07 9.77 -5.08
C GLY A 370 -32.75 9.82 -5.84
N GLU A 371 -31.90 10.81 -5.54
CA GLU A 371 -30.59 10.96 -6.19
C GLU A 371 -29.54 10.05 -5.54
N ILE A 372 -29.66 9.82 -4.24
CA ILE A 372 -28.79 8.94 -3.46
C ILE A 372 -29.58 7.78 -2.87
N ASN A 373 -29.07 6.56 -3.06
CA ASN A 373 -29.65 5.33 -2.56
C ASN A 373 -29.39 5.17 -1.06
N ARG A 374 -30.46 5.20 -0.27
CA ARG A 374 -30.43 5.02 1.19
C ARG A 374 -30.09 3.60 1.63
N ASP A 375 -30.43 2.61 0.82
CA ASP A 375 -30.30 1.19 1.17
C ASP A 375 -28.97 0.59 0.67
N ALA A 376 -28.14 1.41 0.01
CA ALA A 376 -26.81 1.00 -0.43
C ALA A 376 -25.87 0.74 0.77
N LEU A 377 -25.09 -0.34 0.67
CA LEU A 377 -23.97 -0.65 1.57
C LEU A 377 -22.83 0.33 1.30
N THR A 378 -22.63 1.27 2.22
CA THR A 378 -21.80 2.46 1.97
C THR A 378 -20.87 2.77 3.13
N VAL A 379 -21.27 2.43 4.35
CA VAL A 379 -20.57 2.83 5.58
C VAL A 379 -20.17 1.59 6.36
N LYS A 380 -19.00 1.63 6.98
CA LYS A 380 -18.52 0.61 7.91
C LYS A 380 -18.80 1.04 9.35
N ASP A 381 -19.37 0.18 10.18
CA ASP A 381 -19.46 0.44 11.63
C ASP A 381 -18.08 0.20 12.29
N PRO A 382 -17.45 1.22 12.91
CA PRO A 382 -16.16 1.06 13.57
C PRO A 382 -16.16 0.07 14.73
N ARG A 383 -17.32 -0.19 15.34
CA ARG A 383 -17.45 -1.05 16.53
C ARG A 383 -17.49 -2.52 16.17
N SER A 384 -18.24 -2.89 15.13
CA SER A 384 -18.36 -4.28 14.68
C SER A 384 -17.42 -4.63 13.52
N GLY A 385 -16.99 -3.62 12.76
CA GLY A 385 -16.22 -3.79 11.52
C GLY A 385 -17.09 -4.17 10.31
N ASP A 386 -18.41 -4.29 10.47
CA ASP A 386 -19.31 -4.70 9.39
C ASP A 386 -19.76 -3.51 8.54
N ILE A 387 -20.11 -3.79 7.29
CA ILE A 387 -20.56 -2.79 6.31
C ILE A 387 -22.09 -2.71 6.35
N ILE A 388 -22.58 -1.54 6.72
CA ILE A 388 -23.99 -1.22 6.95
C ILE A 388 -24.54 -0.31 5.85
N THR A 389 -25.86 -0.23 5.78
CA THR A 389 -26.55 0.66 4.83
C THR A 389 -26.39 2.12 5.24
N LEU A 390 -26.52 3.05 4.28
CA LEU A 390 -26.52 4.49 4.58
C LEU A 390 -27.62 4.85 5.60
N GLY A 391 -28.80 4.26 5.44
CA GLY A 391 -29.93 4.45 6.35
C GLY A 391 -29.68 3.96 7.78
N GLU A 392 -28.91 2.88 7.97
CA GLU A 392 -28.49 2.40 9.30
C GLU A 392 -27.42 3.30 9.90
N ALA A 393 -26.43 3.71 9.11
CA ALA A 393 -25.34 4.60 9.54
C ALA A 393 -25.87 5.92 10.13
N ILE A 394 -26.91 6.48 9.52
CA ILE A 394 -27.59 7.68 10.02
C ILE A 394 -28.29 7.40 11.37
N LYS A 395 -28.94 6.24 11.52
CA LYS A 395 -29.65 5.88 12.77
C LYS A 395 -28.69 5.72 13.95
N ILE A 396 -27.50 5.17 13.71
CA ILE A 396 -26.49 4.96 14.75
C ILE A 396 -25.57 6.17 14.97
N GLY A 397 -25.75 7.26 14.20
CA GLY A 397 -24.99 8.50 14.34
C GLY A 397 -23.59 8.47 13.74
N VAL A 398 -23.30 7.52 12.84
CA VAL A 398 -22.01 7.49 12.10
C VAL A 398 -21.98 8.54 10.98
N ILE A 399 -23.14 8.84 10.38
CA ILE A 399 -23.30 9.89 9.36
C ILE A 399 -24.34 10.89 9.82
N ASP A 400 -23.99 12.18 9.77
CA ASP A 400 -24.94 13.28 9.87
C ASP A 400 -25.33 13.76 8.46
N PRO A 401 -26.55 13.47 7.99
CA PRO A 401 -26.99 13.83 6.64
C PRO A 401 -27.34 15.32 6.47
N LYS A 402 -27.45 16.09 7.56
CA LYS A 402 -27.74 17.53 7.52
C LYS A 402 -26.46 18.35 7.51
N LEU A 403 -25.49 17.99 8.36
CA LEU A 403 -24.19 18.64 8.41
C LEU A 403 -23.25 18.17 7.29
N GLY A 404 -23.50 16.98 6.72
CA GLY A 404 -22.64 16.39 5.70
C GLY A 404 -21.32 15.88 6.27
N THR A 405 -21.31 15.45 7.53
CA THR A 405 -20.14 14.95 8.25
C THR A 405 -20.33 13.50 8.66
N ALA A 406 -19.22 12.80 8.90
CA ALA A 406 -19.20 11.49 9.52
C ALA A 406 -18.50 11.57 10.87
N ALA A 407 -18.89 10.72 11.81
CA ALA A 407 -18.28 10.63 13.12
C ALA A 407 -17.96 9.16 13.43
N ASP A 408 -16.78 8.93 14.00
CA ASP A 408 -16.43 7.62 14.53
C ASP A 408 -16.99 7.47 15.95
N PRO A 409 -17.96 6.56 16.21
CA PRO A 409 -18.59 6.43 17.52
C PRO A 409 -17.62 6.00 18.64
N THR A 410 -16.41 5.53 18.31
CA THR A 410 -15.43 5.05 19.30
C THR A 410 -14.60 6.17 19.93
N ASN A 411 -14.35 7.26 19.19
CA ASN A 411 -13.54 8.39 19.65
C ASN A 411 -14.28 9.74 19.58
N GLY A 412 -15.48 9.78 18.97
CA GLY A 412 -16.29 10.99 18.83
C GLY A 412 -15.72 12.03 17.88
N ALA A 413 -14.67 11.69 17.10
CA ALA A 413 -14.06 12.61 16.16
C ALA A 413 -14.94 12.78 14.91
N GLU A 414 -15.45 13.99 14.73
CA GLU A 414 -16.13 14.39 13.50
C GLU A 414 -15.14 14.62 12.37
N MET A 415 -15.55 14.28 11.15
CA MET A 415 -14.74 14.43 9.94
C MET A 415 -15.62 14.61 8.70
N HIS A 416 -15.05 15.16 7.63
CA HIS A 416 -15.72 15.28 6.35
C HIS A 416 -15.77 13.93 5.61
N PHE A 417 -16.67 13.78 4.63
CA PHE A 417 -16.83 12.50 3.93
C PHE A 417 -15.59 12.00 3.18
N TYR A 418 -14.74 12.89 2.63
CA TYR A 418 -13.47 12.45 2.05
C TYR A 418 -12.51 11.90 3.10
N ASP A 419 -12.46 12.49 4.29
CA ASP A 419 -11.65 11.96 5.39
C ASP A 419 -12.20 10.62 5.89
N ALA A 420 -13.53 10.48 5.93
CA ALA A 420 -14.20 9.22 6.25
C ALA A 420 -13.90 8.12 5.21
N LEU A 421 -13.88 8.46 3.93
CA LEU A 421 -13.50 7.58 2.83
C LEU A 421 -12.05 7.09 2.95
N GLU A 422 -11.11 7.99 3.25
CA GLU A 422 -9.70 7.65 3.42
C GLU A 422 -9.45 6.80 4.67
N ARG A 423 -10.20 7.04 5.75
CA ARG A 423 -10.13 6.21 6.97
C ARG A 423 -10.80 4.84 6.82
N GLY A 424 -11.46 4.56 5.69
CA GLY A 424 -12.22 3.33 5.46
C GLY A 424 -13.54 3.26 6.25
N LEU A 425 -14.02 4.41 6.75
CA LEU A 425 -15.36 4.51 7.34
C LEU A 425 -16.44 4.52 6.25
N ILE A 426 -16.17 5.19 5.12
CA ILE A 426 -16.96 5.07 3.89
C ILE A 426 -16.24 4.12 2.95
N VAL A 427 -16.96 3.17 2.37
CA VAL A 427 -16.43 2.18 1.44
C VAL A 427 -16.12 2.86 0.11
N PRO A 428 -14.94 2.66 -0.52
CA PRO A 428 -14.67 3.20 -1.85
C PRO A 428 -15.58 2.62 -2.94
N ALA A 429 -15.92 3.42 -3.96
CA ALA A 429 -16.64 2.97 -5.16
C ALA A 429 -15.74 2.14 -6.08
N LYS A 430 -15.24 1.02 -5.58
CA LYS A 430 -14.38 0.05 -6.29
C LYS A 430 -14.84 -1.37 -5.97
N ARG A 431 -14.67 -2.28 -6.91
CA ARG A 431 -14.96 -3.71 -6.74
C ARG A 431 -13.71 -4.52 -6.41
N LYS A 432 -12.55 -4.07 -6.90
CA LYS A 432 -11.25 -4.70 -6.69
C LYS A 432 -10.32 -3.80 -5.88
N PHE A 433 -9.80 -4.33 -4.78
CA PHE A 433 -8.91 -3.62 -3.86
C PHE A 433 -7.52 -4.22 -3.93
N SER A 434 -6.48 -3.39 -3.84
CA SER A 434 -5.15 -3.93 -3.58
C SER A 434 -5.08 -4.50 -2.16
N LEU A 435 -4.25 -5.51 -1.95
CA LEU A 435 -4.04 -6.09 -0.62
C LEU A 435 -3.69 -5.01 0.46
N PRO A 436 -2.78 -4.05 0.21
CA PRO A 436 -2.51 -2.98 1.16
C PRO A 436 -3.73 -2.07 1.39
N GLU A 437 -4.44 -1.68 0.31
CA GLU A 437 -5.64 -0.84 0.43
C GLU A 437 -6.72 -1.52 1.30
N ALA A 438 -6.95 -2.82 1.10
CA ALA A 438 -7.90 -3.59 1.86
C ALA A 438 -7.53 -3.69 3.35
N VAL A 439 -6.24 -3.90 3.66
CA VAL A 439 -5.75 -3.97 5.05
C VAL A 439 -5.90 -2.62 5.75
N PHE A 440 -5.41 -1.54 5.15
CA PHE A 440 -5.37 -0.23 5.80
C PHE A 440 -6.73 0.49 5.85
N LYS A 441 -7.64 0.21 4.90
CA LYS A 441 -9.04 0.67 4.99
C LYS A 441 -9.89 -0.22 5.91
N GLY A 442 -9.27 -1.25 6.51
CA GLY A 442 -9.89 -2.11 7.51
C GLY A 442 -10.88 -3.13 6.94
N PHE A 443 -10.81 -3.47 5.65
CA PHE A 443 -11.57 -4.60 5.10
C PHE A 443 -11.00 -5.94 5.57
N TYR A 444 -9.75 -5.95 6.04
CA TYR A 444 -9.11 -7.07 6.74
C TYR A 444 -9.39 -7.01 8.25
N ASP A 445 -9.75 -8.14 8.84
CA ASP A 445 -9.83 -8.32 10.28
C ASP A 445 -8.56 -9.01 10.81
N PRO A 446 -7.67 -8.30 11.56
CA PRO A 446 -6.43 -8.86 12.09
C PRO A 446 -6.63 -10.05 13.03
N LYS A 447 -7.79 -10.15 13.69
CA LYS A 447 -8.05 -11.25 14.64
C LYS A 447 -8.39 -12.55 13.95
N SER A 448 -9.13 -12.48 12.84
CA SER A 448 -9.58 -13.66 12.10
C SER A 448 -8.77 -13.94 10.83
N GLY A 449 -7.98 -12.98 10.36
CA GLY A 449 -7.21 -13.07 9.12
C GLY A 449 -8.06 -13.05 7.85
N LYS A 450 -9.32 -12.61 7.95
CA LYS A 450 -10.30 -12.65 6.85
C LYS A 450 -10.59 -11.27 6.30
N PHE A 451 -10.95 -11.22 5.02
CA PHE A 451 -11.40 -10.02 4.30
C PHE A 451 -12.92 -9.98 4.21
N THR A 452 -13.51 -8.80 4.39
CA THR A 452 -14.95 -8.59 4.24
C THR A 452 -15.25 -8.09 2.84
N ASN A 453 -16.12 -8.79 2.10
CA ASN A 453 -16.60 -8.35 0.80
C ASN A 453 -17.55 -7.14 0.98
N PRO A 454 -17.27 -5.98 0.37
CA PRO A 454 -18.13 -4.80 0.49
C PRO A 454 -19.53 -4.93 -0.10
N GLU A 455 -19.72 -5.81 -1.09
CA GLU A 455 -21.01 -6.00 -1.77
C GLU A 455 -21.87 -7.04 -1.04
N THR A 456 -21.29 -8.15 -0.58
CA THR A 456 -22.06 -9.29 -0.02
C THR A 456 -22.00 -9.38 1.50
N ARG A 457 -21.15 -8.59 2.17
CA ARG A 457 -20.83 -8.71 3.62
C ARG A 457 -20.15 -10.04 4.01
N GLU A 458 -19.81 -10.90 3.06
CA GLU A 458 -19.19 -12.20 3.32
C GLU A 458 -17.73 -12.02 3.82
N LYS A 459 -17.36 -12.76 4.88
CA LYS A 459 -15.97 -12.79 5.39
C LYS A 459 -15.22 -13.98 4.78
N LEU A 460 -14.25 -13.67 3.92
CA LEU A 460 -13.50 -14.61 3.09
C LEU A 460 -12.03 -14.73 3.57
N PRO A 461 -11.43 -15.92 3.55
CA PRO A 461 -9.98 -16.04 3.70
C PRO A 461 -9.25 -15.44 2.47
N THR A 462 -7.96 -15.13 2.62
CA THR A 462 -7.18 -14.37 1.61
C THR A 462 -7.13 -15.08 0.26
N ASP A 463 -6.91 -16.40 0.24
CA ASP A 463 -6.87 -17.22 -0.98
C ASP A 463 -8.18 -17.11 -1.78
N ARG A 464 -9.32 -17.23 -1.09
CA ARG A 464 -10.65 -17.12 -1.72
C ARG A 464 -10.95 -15.69 -2.15
N ALA A 465 -10.52 -14.69 -1.38
CA ALA A 465 -10.68 -13.28 -1.74
C ALA A 465 -9.87 -12.90 -3.00
N ILE A 466 -8.66 -13.45 -3.16
CA ILE A 466 -7.83 -13.28 -4.36
C ILE A 466 -8.47 -13.99 -5.56
N ARG A 467 -8.86 -15.26 -5.41
CA ARG A 467 -9.51 -16.04 -6.50
C ARG A 467 -10.80 -15.42 -7.00
N ARG A 468 -11.59 -14.80 -6.12
CA ARG A 468 -12.82 -14.06 -6.48
C ARG A 468 -12.56 -12.66 -7.05
N GLY A 469 -11.30 -12.24 -7.22
CA GLY A 469 -10.96 -10.94 -7.79
C GLY A 469 -11.23 -9.74 -6.87
N ILE A 470 -11.61 -9.97 -5.61
CA ILE A 470 -11.88 -8.89 -4.64
C ILE A 470 -10.56 -8.24 -4.19
N ILE A 471 -9.52 -9.06 -4.01
CA ILE A 471 -8.19 -8.63 -3.57
C ILE A 471 -7.15 -8.88 -4.66
N ASP A 472 -6.39 -7.86 -4.99
CA ASP A 472 -5.25 -7.91 -5.92
C ASP A 472 -3.92 -7.82 -5.15
N PRO A 473 -3.14 -8.92 -5.08
CA PRO A 473 -1.85 -8.94 -4.41
C PRO A 473 -0.70 -8.41 -5.26
N ALA A 474 -0.90 -8.06 -6.54
CA ALA A 474 0.17 -7.70 -7.49
C ALA A 474 0.97 -6.43 -7.13
N SER A 475 0.47 -5.65 -6.16
CA SER A 475 1.16 -4.46 -5.62
C SER A 475 1.91 -4.75 -4.31
N THR A 476 1.99 -6.02 -3.89
CA THR A 476 2.62 -6.41 -2.63
C THR A 476 3.81 -7.32 -2.86
N LEU A 477 4.95 -6.90 -2.32
CA LEU A 477 6.15 -7.72 -2.22
C LEU A 477 6.34 -8.21 -0.79
N VAL A 478 7.04 -9.34 -0.65
CA VAL A 478 7.31 -9.98 0.63
C VAL A 478 8.82 -10.03 0.84
N LYS A 479 9.27 -9.49 1.97
CA LYS A 479 10.66 -9.60 2.41
C LYS A 479 10.83 -10.87 3.23
N THR A 480 11.71 -11.75 2.77
CA THR A 480 12.02 -13.02 3.44
C THR A 480 12.96 -12.80 4.63
N ASN A 481 13.11 -13.83 5.46
CA ASN A 481 14.05 -13.82 6.60
C ASN A 481 15.51 -13.64 6.15
N GLY A 482 15.84 -14.00 4.90
CA GLY A 482 17.16 -13.80 4.31
C GLY A 482 17.41 -12.37 3.81
N GLY A 483 16.41 -11.49 3.89
CA GLY A 483 16.46 -10.14 3.36
C GLY A 483 16.13 -10.03 1.88
N GLU A 484 15.94 -11.15 1.18
CA GLU A 484 15.51 -11.20 -0.21
C GLU A 484 14.05 -10.76 -0.34
N ILE A 485 13.71 -10.20 -1.50
CA ILE A 485 12.35 -9.74 -1.80
C ILE A 485 11.78 -10.60 -2.92
N ILE A 486 10.58 -11.13 -2.68
CA ILE A 486 9.85 -11.99 -3.61
C ILE A 486 8.41 -11.48 -3.77
N THR A 487 7.72 -11.95 -4.81
CA THR A 487 6.31 -11.61 -5.02
C THR A 487 5.42 -12.31 -3.98
N PHE A 488 4.24 -11.74 -3.75
CA PHE A 488 3.25 -12.33 -2.84
C PHE A 488 2.86 -13.76 -3.24
N GLY A 489 2.69 -14.03 -4.55
CA GLY A 489 2.37 -15.37 -5.05
C GLY A 489 3.44 -16.40 -4.69
N ASN A 490 4.70 -16.10 -4.99
CA ASN A 490 5.83 -16.98 -4.68
C ASN A 490 5.95 -17.21 -3.15
N ALA A 491 5.72 -16.17 -2.34
CA ALA A 491 5.77 -16.29 -0.88
C ALA A 491 4.69 -17.23 -0.31
N VAL A 492 3.52 -17.33 -0.96
CA VAL A 492 2.47 -18.29 -0.60
C VAL A 492 2.91 -19.71 -0.95
N GLU A 493 3.52 -19.91 -2.13
CA GLU A 493 4.02 -21.22 -2.56
C GLU A 493 5.16 -21.73 -1.67
N GLU A 494 6.06 -20.85 -1.25
CA GLU A 494 7.15 -21.16 -0.32
C GLU A 494 6.69 -21.34 1.13
N GLY A 495 5.41 -21.09 1.43
CA GLY A 495 4.83 -21.23 2.77
C GLY A 495 5.25 -20.14 3.76
N ILE A 496 5.85 -19.05 3.28
CA ILE A 496 6.17 -17.86 4.08
C ILE A 496 4.87 -17.13 4.46
N VAL A 497 3.94 -17.05 3.51
CA VAL A 497 2.59 -16.48 3.69
C VAL A 497 1.54 -17.59 3.75
N ASP A 498 0.83 -17.69 4.86
CA ASP A 498 -0.33 -18.57 5.03
C ASP A 498 -1.60 -17.82 4.62
N SER A 499 -1.99 -17.95 3.36
CA SER A 499 -3.15 -17.26 2.77
C SER A 499 -4.49 -17.66 3.42
N ARG A 500 -4.59 -18.86 3.98
CA ARG A 500 -5.82 -19.35 4.63
C ARG A 500 -6.04 -18.72 5.99
N THR A 501 -4.97 -18.56 6.77
CA THR A 501 -5.03 -17.89 8.08
C THR A 501 -4.78 -16.39 8.00
N GLY A 502 -4.32 -15.88 6.84
CA GLY A 502 -4.01 -14.47 6.64
C GLY A 502 -2.80 -14.04 7.47
N THR A 503 -1.80 -14.91 7.64
CA THR A 503 -0.62 -14.63 8.46
C THR A 503 0.68 -14.85 7.69
N ILE A 504 1.76 -14.22 8.15
CA ILE A 504 3.12 -14.42 7.64
C ILE A 504 3.99 -15.02 8.76
N ALA A 505 4.91 -15.92 8.40
CA ALA A 505 5.92 -16.41 9.33
C ALA A 505 6.91 -15.29 9.66
N GLY A 506 6.94 -14.82 10.90
CA GLY A 506 7.85 -13.75 11.32
C GLY A 506 9.32 -14.20 11.38
N ALA A 507 10.23 -13.22 11.21
CA ALA A 507 11.67 -13.40 11.40
C ALA A 507 12.02 -13.41 12.90
N GLY A 508 12.63 -14.49 13.41
CA GLY A 508 13.17 -14.55 14.78
C GLY A 508 13.13 -15.94 15.44
N GLN A 509 13.79 -16.08 16.61
CA GLN A 509 13.94 -17.34 17.38
C GLN A 509 12.62 -18.01 17.80
N PHE A 510 11.49 -17.30 17.75
CA PHE A 510 10.19 -17.78 18.24
C PHE A 510 9.13 -18.07 17.16
N SER A 511 9.45 -17.96 15.86
CA SER A 511 8.53 -18.27 14.75
C SER A 511 7.08 -17.79 14.99
N ARG A 512 6.93 -16.54 15.44
CA ARG A 512 5.60 -15.97 15.70
C ARG A 512 4.94 -15.66 14.36
N LYS A 513 3.73 -16.16 14.15
CA LYS A 513 2.88 -15.76 13.02
C LYS A 513 2.41 -14.32 13.24
N LEU A 514 2.61 -13.47 12.26
CA LEU A 514 2.18 -12.06 12.26
C LEU A 514 1.00 -11.93 11.30
N ASP A 515 0.02 -11.10 11.65
CA ASP A 515 -1.07 -10.77 10.72
C ASP A 515 -0.59 -9.78 9.64
N PHE A 516 -1.38 -9.56 8.59
CA PHE A 516 -0.96 -8.68 7.48
C PHE A 516 -0.78 -7.22 7.89
N GLN A 517 -1.58 -6.72 8.83
CA GLN A 517 -1.42 -5.35 9.30
C GLN A 517 -0.09 -5.18 10.04
N GLU A 518 0.22 -6.09 10.97
CA GLU A 518 1.52 -6.14 11.64
C GLU A 518 2.67 -6.34 10.63
N ALA A 519 2.49 -7.17 9.60
CA ALA A 519 3.50 -7.44 8.60
C ALA A 519 3.84 -6.22 7.72
N PHE A 520 2.84 -5.45 7.30
CA PHE A 520 3.08 -4.17 6.61
C PHE A 520 3.76 -3.16 7.55
N GLU A 521 3.32 -3.08 8.80
CA GLU A 521 3.92 -2.19 9.78
C GLU A 521 5.37 -2.53 10.07
N GLN A 522 5.73 -3.83 10.08
CA GLN A 522 7.09 -4.34 10.26
C GLN A 522 7.98 -4.20 9.01
N GLY A 523 7.40 -3.93 7.84
CA GLY A 523 8.12 -3.88 6.57
C GLY A 523 8.44 -5.27 6.00
N LEU A 524 7.73 -6.31 6.46
CA LEU A 524 7.78 -7.65 5.87
C LEU A 524 6.92 -7.73 4.61
N LEU A 525 5.78 -7.02 4.60
CA LEU A 525 5.01 -6.74 3.40
C LEU A 525 5.31 -5.31 2.93
N ILE A 526 5.61 -5.16 1.64
CA ILE A 526 6.02 -3.90 1.04
C ILE A 526 5.00 -3.54 -0.06
N GLU A 527 4.32 -2.41 0.11
CA GLU A 527 3.43 -1.85 -0.92
C GLU A 527 4.28 -1.20 -2.02
N VAL A 528 4.08 -1.60 -3.27
CA VAL A 528 4.72 -1.03 -4.46
C VAL A 528 3.65 -0.43 -5.36
N ARG A 529 3.83 0.84 -5.74
CA ARG A 529 2.92 1.56 -6.64
C ARG A 529 3.63 1.82 -7.96
N ARG A 530 2.89 1.76 -9.07
CA ARG A 530 3.43 2.03 -10.40
C ARG A 530 2.88 3.35 -10.94
N PRO A 531 3.69 4.14 -11.66
CA PRO A 531 5.15 4.02 -11.73
C PRO A 531 5.80 4.44 -10.40
N MET A 532 6.94 3.82 -10.04
CA MET A 532 7.74 4.20 -8.88
C MET A 532 9.00 4.94 -9.31
N SER A 533 9.56 5.79 -8.43
CA SER A 533 10.83 6.43 -8.73
C SER A 533 12.02 5.49 -8.53
N LEU A 534 13.18 5.82 -9.09
CA LEU A 534 14.38 4.99 -8.95
C LEU A 534 14.86 4.90 -7.49
N SER A 535 14.75 6.02 -6.74
CA SER A 535 15.08 6.04 -5.31
C SER A 535 14.10 5.20 -4.48
N GLU A 536 12.81 5.19 -4.84
CA GLU A 536 11.83 4.30 -4.21
C GLU A 536 12.14 2.83 -4.48
N ALA A 537 12.49 2.48 -5.72
CA ALA A 537 12.84 1.11 -6.10
C ALA A 537 14.05 0.58 -5.32
N GLN A 538 15.06 1.42 -5.13
CA GLN A 538 16.25 1.10 -4.33
C GLN A 538 15.91 0.91 -2.85
N LEU A 539 15.18 1.86 -2.24
CA LEU A 539 14.85 1.80 -0.80
C LEU A 539 13.89 0.66 -0.45
N LYS A 540 12.99 0.29 -1.36
CA LYS A 540 12.10 -0.87 -1.22
C LYS A 540 12.77 -2.20 -1.60
N GLY A 541 14.00 -2.18 -2.10
CA GLY A 541 14.77 -3.36 -2.54
C GLY A 541 14.18 -4.06 -3.77
N VAL A 542 13.40 -3.34 -4.57
CA VAL A 542 12.87 -3.81 -5.86
C VAL A 542 13.98 -3.88 -6.91
N PHE A 543 15.00 -3.04 -6.77
CA PHE A 543 16.20 -3.04 -7.60
C PHE A 543 17.29 -3.91 -6.98
N ASP A 544 17.76 -4.91 -7.72
CA ASP A 544 18.92 -5.73 -7.38
C ASP A 544 20.18 -5.08 -7.98
N GLU A 545 20.97 -4.43 -7.13
CA GLU A 545 22.17 -3.70 -7.55
C GLU A 545 23.27 -4.61 -8.10
N GLU A 546 23.38 -5.86 -7.61
CA GLU A 546 24.40 -6.80 -8.09
C GLU A 546 24.13 -7.24 -9.52
N LYS A 547 22.86 -7.39 -9.88
CA LYS A 547 22.43 -7.85 -11.22
C LYS A 547 22.02 -6.71 -12.16
N GLY A 548 21.75 -5.51 -11.66
CA GLY A 548 21.23 -4.40 -12.45
C GLY A 548 19.79 -4.61 -12.93
N HIS A 549 19.01 -5.41 -12.22
CA HIS A 549 17.65 -5.78 -12.62
C HIS A 549 16.58 -5.36 -11.62
N PHE A 550 15.39 -5.08 -12.11
CA PHE A 550 14.21 -4.71 -11.32
C PHE A 550 13.27 -5.91 -11.21
N LEU A 551 12.83 -6.25 -10.00
CA LEU A 551 11.79 -7.25 -9.81
C LEU A 551 10.42 -6.64 -10.15
N ASP A 552 9.71 -7.23 -11.10
CA ASP A 552 8.34 -6.85 -11.43
C ASP A 552 7.36 -7.41 -10.38
N PRO A 553 6.63 -6.57 -9.60
CA PRO A 553 5.74 -7.08 -8.55
C PRO A 553 4.56 -7.92 -9.05
N SER A 554 4.15 -7.74 -10.31
CA SER A 554 3.01 -8.47 -10.87
C SER A 554 3.38 -9.82 -11.47
N SER A 555 4.46 -9.90 -12.26
CA SER A 555 4.87 -11.14 -12.91
C SER A 555 5.94 -11.91 -12.13
N GLY A 556 6.69 -11.23 -11.26
CA GLY A 556 7.89 -11.78 -10.61
C GLY A 556 9.09 -11.89 -11.54
N ASP A 557 9.04 -11.28 -12.73
CA ASP A 557 10.17 -11.25 -13.66
C ASP A 557 11.24 -10.26 -13.23
N HIS A 558 12.49 -10.54 -13.60
CA HIS A 558 13.57 -9.59 -13.50
C HIS A 558 13.70 -8.81 -14.81
N LEU A 559 13.52 -7.49 -14.75
CA LEU A 559 13.50 -6.58 -15.89
C LEU A 559 14.80 -5.76 -15.94
N THR A 560 15.26 -5.45 -17.15
CA THR A 560 16.31 -4.44 -17.34
C THR A 560 15.74 -3.04 -17.07
N LEU A 561 16.60 -2.02 -16.95
CA LEU A 561 16.13 -0.64 -16.76
C LEU A 561 15.29 -0.16 -17.95
N ALA A 562 15.67 -0.54 -19.17
CA ALA A 562 14.90 -0.21 -20.37
C ALA A 562 13.51 -0.86 -20.36
N ASP A 563 13.43 -2.16 -20.06
CA ASP A 563 12.16 -2.89 -19.97
C ASP A 563 11.27 -2.37 -18.84
N ALA A 564 11.87 -1.98 -17.71
CA ALA A 564 11.15 -1.44 -16.56
C ALA A 564 10.51 -0.08 -16.89
N ILE A 565 11.16 0.76 -17.70
CA ILE A 565 10.58 2.02 -18.20
C ILE A 565 9.46 1.73 -19.21
N GLU A 566 9.68 0.80 -20.14
CA GLU A 566 8.67 0.44 -21.16
C GLU A 566 7.40 -0.15 -20.53
N ARG A 567 7.54 -0.97 -19.48
CA ARG A 567 6.42 -1.53 -18.71
C ARG A 567 5.84 -0.57 -17.65
N ASN A 568 6.26 0.70 -17.64
CA ASN A 568 5.81 1.73 -16.70
C ASN A 568 5.98 1.30 -15.22
N LEU A 569 7.02 0.52 -14.91
CA LEU A 569 7.42 0.19 -13.55
C LEU A 569 8.18 1.37 -12.93
N ILE A 570 9.12 1.96 -13.68
CA ILE A 570 9.94 3.10 -13.24
C ILE A 570 9.48 4.40 -13.94
N ASP A 571 9.32 5.47 -13.17
CA ASP A 571 9.03 6.82 -13.67
C ASP A 571 10.29 7.42 -14.31
N SER A 572 10.33 7.47 -15.64
CA SER A 572 11.47 8.03 -16.39
C SER A 572 11.61 9.54 -16.26
N ASP A 573 10.53 10.24 -15.90
CA ASP A 573 10.46 11.70 -15.88
C ASP A 573 10.86 12.25 -14.51
N SER A 574 10.77 11.44 -13.45
CA SER A 574 11.18 11.88 -12.11
C SER A 574 12.70 11.99 -11.98
N VAL A 575 13.44 11.15 -12.69
CA VAL A 575 14.89 11.00 -12.55
C VAL A 575 15.62 11.79 -13.62
N HIS A 576 16.56 12.63 -13.17
CA HIS A 576 17.36 13.48 -14.02
C HIS A 576 18.84 13.15 -13.89
N VAL A 577 19.50 12.90 -15.02
CA VAL A 577 20.94 12.66 -15.10
C VAL A 577 21.65 13.95 -15.49
N LYS A 578 22.76 14.26 -14.82
CA LYS A 578 23.57 15.45 -15.11
C LYS A 578 24.54 15.17 -16.25
N ASP A 579 24.54 16.01 -17.28
CA ASP A 579 25.60 15.99 -18.30
C ASP A 579 26.85 16.73 -17.78
N THR A 580 27.86 15.97 -17.35
CA THR A 580 29.12 16.50 -16.83
C THR A 580 30.11 16.94 -17.91
N ARG A 581 29.80 16.76 -19.20
CA ARG A 581 30.69 17.15 -20.33
C ARG A 581 30.55 18.61 -20.74
N SER A 582 29.37 19.19 -20.56
CA SER A 582 29.02 20.47 -21.19
C SER A 582 29.42 21.71 -20.38
N GLY A 583 30.04 21.56 -19.20
CA GLY A 583 30.39 22.67 -18.30
C GLY A 583 29.19 23.40 -17.67
N PHE A 584 27.99 23.25 -18.27
CA PHE A 584 26.71 23.75 -17.77
C PHE A 584 25.84 22.60 -17.28
N TRP A 585 25.11 22.82 -16.19
CA TRP A 585 24.20 21.81 -15.63
C TRP A 585 22.94 21.67 -16.50
N LYS A 586 22.99 20.77 -17.49
CA LYS A 586 21.79 20.32 -18.20
C LYS A 586 21.25 19.05 -17.54
N LYS A 587 20.03 19.14 -17.03
CA LYS A 587 19.26 17.99 -16.55
C LYS A 587 18.66 17.27 -17.75
N VAL A 588 18.90 15.97 -17.88
CA VAL A 588 18.36 15.11 -18.94
C VAL A 588 17.50 14.04 -18.28
N SER A 589 16.31 13.77 -18.83
CA SER A 589 15.43 12.71 -18.30
C SER A 589 16.09 11.34 -18.43
N LEU A 590 15.67 10.36 -17.62
CA LEU A 590 16.27 9.02 -17.65
C LEU A 590 16.12 8.35 -19.03
N ALA A 591 14.96 8.49 -19.67
CA ALA A 591 14.70 7.93 -20.98
C ALA A 591 15.60 8.55 -22.08
N GLU A 592 15.85 9.86 -22.00
CA GLU A 592 16.79 10.53 -22.91
C GLU A 592 18.25 10.19 -22.58
N ALA A 593 18.59 10.03 -21.31
CA ALA A 593 19.92 9.66 -20.85
C ALA A 593 20.35 8.28 -21.37
N ILE A 594 19.42 7.32 -21.44
CA ILE A 594 19.65 6.01 -22.07
C ILE A 594 19.92 6.18 -23.56
N LYS A 595 19.10 6.97 -24.27
CA LYS A 595 19.29 7.23 -25.72
C LYS A 595 20.62 7.93 -26.03
N LEU A 596 21.08 8.80 -25.14
CA LEU A 596 22.35 9.51 -25.25
C LEU A 596 23.55 8.70 -24.74
N GLY A 597 23.33 7.52 -24.16
CA GLY A 597 24.36 6.62 -23.66
C GLY A 597 25.03 7.07 -22.35
N PHE A 598 24.37 7.94 -21.56
CA PHE A 598 24.80 8.30 -20.20
C PHE A 598 24.50 7.21 -19.19
N VAL A 599 23.41 6.48 -19.41
CA VAL A 599 22.99 5.35 -18.60
C VAL A 599 22.86 4.15 -19.52
N ASP A 600 23.41 3.02 -19.11
CA ASP A 600 23.19 1.75 -19.81
C ASP A 600 21.83 1.16 -19.40
N GLY A 601 20.95 0.92 -20.37
CA GLY A 601 19.62 0.36 -20.14
C GLY A 601 19.62 -1.11 -19.73
N GLU A 602 20.67 -1.87 -20.02
CA GLU A 602 20.77 -3.31 -19.69
C GLU A 602 21.42 -3.54 -18.33
N THR A 603 22.56 -2.88 -18.08
CA THR A 603 23.33 -3.03 -16.83
C THR A 603 22.92 -2.05 -15.73
N ALA A 604 22.12 -1.03 -16.08
CA ALA A 604 21.68 0.04 -15.20
C ALA A 604 22.84 0.88 -14.59
N LYS A 605 24.03 0.87 -15.22
CA LYS A 605 25.18 1.68 -14.79
C LYS A 605 25.18 3.08 -15.39
N VAL A 606 25.73 4.04 -14.66
CA VAL A 606 25.80 5.45 -15.08
C VAL A 606 27.25 5.85 -15.34
N LYS A 607 27.47 6.59 -16.43
CA LYS A 607 28.81 7.04 -16.83
C LYS A 607 29.15 8.38 -16.20
N ASP A 608 30.24 8.41 -15.45
CA ASP A 608 30.85 9.62 -14.92
C ASP A 608 31.96 10.13 -15.86
N PHE A 609 31.69 11.22 -16.58
CA PHE A 609 32.67 11.86 -17.45
C PHE A 609 33.68 12.74 -16.71
N THR A 610 33.51 12.99 -15.40
CA THR A 610 34.43 13.84 -14.62
C THR A 610 35.75 13.12 -14.30
N HIS A 611 35.70 11.80 -14.04
CA HIS A 611 36.86 10.97 -13.71
C HIS A 611 37.18 9.93 -14.79
N GLY A 612 37.18 10.33 -16.07
CA GLY A 612 37.66 9.48 -17.16
C GLY A 612 36.66 8.45 -17.71
N ASN A 613 35.36 8.76 -17.67
CA ASN A 613 34.28 7.92 -18.19
C ASN A 613 34.14 6.59 -17.43
N LEU A 614 34.24 6.66 -16.10
CA LEU A 614 34.04 5.52 -15.21
C LEU A 614 32.55 5.15 -15.17
N GLU A 615 32.24 3.86 -15.19
CA GLU A 615 30.88 3.37 -14.95
C GLU A 615 30.68 3.12 -13.46
N VAL A 616 29.73 3.85 -12.87
CA VAL A 616 29.34 3.74 -11.46
C VAL A 616 27.96 3.10 -11.33
N THR A 617 27.68 2.50 -10.18
CA THR A 617 26.35 1.96 -9.90
C THR A 617 25.33 3.09 -9.68
N ILE A 618 24.04 2.77 -9.66
CA ILE A 618 22.98 3.75 -9.38
C ILE A 618 23.16 4.35 -7.97
N SER A 619 23.50 3.52 -6.99
CA SER A 619 23.75 3.94 -5.60
C SER A 619 24.89 4.96 -5.53
N GLU A 620 26.02 4.63 -6.14
CA GLU A 620 27.18 5.52 -6.21
C GLU A 620 26.87 6.79 -7.01
N ALA A 621 26.06 6.71 -8.06
CA ALA A 621 25.68 7.85 -8.86
C ALA A 621 24.77 8.83 -8.10
N PHE A 622 23.92 8.36 -7.18
CA PHE A 622 23.20 9.22 -6.23
C PHE A 622 24.15 9.86 -5.20
N ASP A 623 25.11 9.08 -4.69
CA ASP A 623 26.12 9.57 -3.74
C ASP A 623 27.04 10.63 -4.34
N LEU A 624 27.41 10.50 -5.62
CA LEU A 624 28.15 11.50 -6.38
C LEU A 624 27.26 12.64 -6.89
N GLY A 625 25.93 12.49 -6.77
CA GLY A 625 24.94 13.44 -7.25
C GLY A 625 24.91 13.57 -8.78
N LEU A 626 25.35 12.55 -9.52
CA LEU A 626 25.23 12.46 -10.98
C LEU A 626 23.77 12.26 -11.39
N ILE A 627 23.00 11.55 -10.57
CA ILE A 627 21.56 11.36 -10.69
C ILE A 627 20.86 12.17 -9.61
N VAL A 628 19.75 12.82 -9.97
CA VAL A 628 18.87 13.51 -9.04
C VAL A 628 17.44 13.09 -9.34
N ASP A 629 16.79 12.49 -8.36
CA ASP A 629 15.36 12.20 -8.42
C ASP A 629 14.57 13.37 -7.85
N SER A 630 13.71 13.95 -8.68
CA SER A 630 12.87 15.09 -8.32
C SER A 630 11.66 14.71 -7.46
N LYS A 631 11.27 13.43 -7.47
CA LYS A 631 10.17 12.90 -6.65
C LYS A 631 10.67 12.03 -5.49
N ALA A 632 11.94 12.16 -5.11
CA ALA A 632 12.50 11.43 -3.98
C ALA A 632 11.74 11.77 -2.68
N ALA A 633 11.52 10.75 -1.86
CA ALA A 633 10.88 10.89 -0.56
C ALA A 633 11.68 11.82 0.35
N VAL A 634 11.02 12.79 0.98
CA VAL A 634 11.65 13.76 1.88
C VAL A 634 11.53 13.33 3.34
N SER A 635 12.34 13.90 4.22
CA SER A 635 12.15 13.71 5.67
C SER A 635 10.93 14.48 6.18
N ILE A 636 10.37 14.06 7.32
CA ILE A 636 9.28 14.80 7.96
C ILE A 636 9.72 16.22 8.35
N GLN A 637 10.99 16.38 8.73
CA GLN A 637 11.61 17.64 9.09
C GLN A 637 11.66 18.58 7.89
N ARG A 638 12.07 18.08 6.71
CA ARG A 638 12.06 18.87 5.47
C ARG A 638 10.65 19.33 5.10
N ALA A 639 9.66 18.46 5.26
CA ALA A 639 8.27 18.80 4.98
C ALA A 639 7.73 19.90 5.91
N ILE A 640 8.13 19.89 7.19
CA ILE A 640 7.79 20.97 8.14
C ILE A 640 8.47 22.28 7.73
N HIS A 641 9.78 22.26 7.44
CA HIS A 641 10.53 23.45 7.01
C HIS A 641 9.99 24.09 5.73
N GLN A 642 9.47 23.28 4.81
CA GLN A 642 8.87 23.75 3.56
C GLN A 642 7.42 24.24 3.73
N GLY A 643 6.85 24.15 4.94
CA GLY A 643 5.45 24.51 5.20
C GLY A 643 4.43 23.56 4.57
N LEU A 644 4.83 22.33 4.24
CA LEU A 644 3.91 21.31 3.73
C LEU A 644 3.00 20.76 4.83
N TYR A 645 3.43 20.82 6.08
CA TYR A 645 2.63 20.44 7.25
C TYR A 645 1.76 21.62 7.73
N ASP A 646 0.47 21.36 7.93
CA ASP A 646 -0.50 22.34 8.44
C ASP A 646 -0.80 22.08 9.92
N ASP A 647 -0.30 22.97 10.78
CA ASP A 647 -0.44 22.92 12.24
C ASP A 647 -1.91 22.89 12.70
N SER A 648 -2.82 23.51 11.94
CA SER A 648 -4.23 23.57 12.34
C SER A 648 -4.96 22.23 12.17
N THR A 649 -4.52 21.41 11.22
CA THR A 649 -5.18 20.16 10.86
C THR A 649 -4.33 18.91 11.13
N GLY A 650 -3.03 19.08 11.38
CA GLY A 650 -2.07 17.98 11.51
C GLY A 650 -1.83 17.21 10.20
N LYS A 651 -2.24 17.77 9.05
CA LYS A 651 -2.13 17.11 7.73
C LYS A 651 -0.95 17.66 6.93
N LEU A 652 -0.40 16.83 6.05
CA LEU A 652 0.63 17.17 5.08
C LEU A 652 0.01 17.50 3.73
N THR A 653 0.58 18.44 3.00
CA THR A 653 0.18 18.75 1.63
C THR A 653 1.06 17.95 0.67
N ASP A 654 0.45 17.08 -0.13
CA ASP A 654 1.14 16.33 -1.19
C ASP A 654 1.63 17.31 -2.27
N PRO A 655 2.95 17.43 -2.51
CA PRO A 655 3.51 18.36 -3.49
C PRO A 655 3.06 18.08 -4.93
N ASN A 656 2.70 16.83 -5.25
CA ASN A 656 2.32 16.44 -6.61
C ASN A 656 0.85 16.75 -6.91
N THR A 657 -0.03 16.61 -5.92
CA THR A 657 -1.50 16.74 -6.10
C THR A 657 -2.09 17.98 -5.43
N GLY A 658 -1.35 18.64 -4.54
CA GLY A 658 -1.83 19.76 -3.72
C GLY A 658 -2.85 19.37 -2.64
N ARG A 659 -3.06 18.06 -2.42
CA ARG A 659 -4.07 17.56 -1.47
C ARG A 659 -3.51 17.47 -0.05
N LYS A 660 -4.37 17.72 0.93
CA LYS A 660 -4.06 17.47 2.34
C LYS A 660 -4.25 15.98 2.66
N ILE A 661 -3.16 15.31 2.99
CA ILE A 661 -3.06 13.88 3.30
C ILE A 661 -2.52 13.67 4.72
N THR A 662 -2.79 12.50 5.31
CA THR A 662 -2.25 12.16 6.64
C THR A 662 -0.78 11.74 6.57
N LEU A 663 -0.05 11.79 7.68
CA LEU A 663 1.33 11.27 7.75
C LEU A 663 1.39 9.78 7.37
N HIS A 664 0.40 8.99 7.81
CA HIS A 664 0.29 7.59 7.45
C HIS A 664 0.22 7.37 5.93
N GLU A 665 -0.58 8.17 5.24
CA GLU A 665 -0.71 8.10 3.78
C GLU A 665 0.56 8.59 3.08
N ALA A 666 1.17 9.67 3.58
CA ALA A 666 2.43 10.19 3.04
C ALA A 666 3.56 9.15 3.11
N ILE A 667 3.63 8.37 4.19
CA ILE A 667 4.56 7.24 4.33
C ILE A 667 4.23 6.12 3.33
N ARG A 668 2.96 5.73 3.18
CA ARG A 668 2.54 4.67 2.25
C ARG A 668 2.76 5.02 0.79
N ARG A 669 2.50 6.28 0.42
CA ARG A 669 2.78 6.85 -0.91
C ARG A 669 4.27 7.14 -1.13
N PHE A 670 5.10 6.92 -0.12
CA PHE A 670 6.54 7.20 -0.16
C PHE A 670 6.88 8.66 -0.48
N ILE A 671 6.01 9.59 -0.06
CA ILE A 671 6.29 11.04 -0.10
C ILE A 671 7.22 11.42 1.05
N ILE A 672 6.99 10.82 2.22
CA ILE A 672 7.86 10.93 3.40
C ILE A 672 8.65 9.64 3.54
N ASN A 673 9.98 9.75 3.63
CA ASN A 673 10.86 8.61 3.84
C ASN A 673 10.74 8.14 5.30
N PRO A 674 10.20 6.93 5.55
CA PRO A 674 9.91 6.50 6.89
C PRO A 674 11.14 5.90 7.61
N GLN A 675 12.21 5.59 6.88
CA GLN A 675 13.45 5.03 7.44
C GLN A 675 14.38 6.11 8.03
N LEU A 676 14.12 7.39 7.74
CA LEU A 676 14.98 8.47 8.23
C LEU A 676 14.83 8.68 9.74
N PRO A 677 15.92 9.03 10.43
CA PRO A 677 15.90 9.34 11.85
C PRO A 677 14.96 10.51 12.20
N CYS A 678 14.26 10.41 13.32
CA CYS A 678 13.30 11.43 13.75
C CYS A 678 13.42 11.78 15.23
N TYR A 679 13.66 10.81 16.11
CA TYR A 679 13.62 11.02 17.56
C TYR A 679 14.82 10.40 18.24
N TRP A 680 15.39 11.13 19.21
CA TRP A 680 16.50 10.66 20.03
C TRP A 680 16.01 10.20 21.41
N GLU A 681 16.01 8.90 21.67
CA GLU A 681 15.64 8.36 22.96
C GLU A 681 16.81 8.46 23.94
N LYS A 682 16.79 9.48 24.81
CA LYS A 682 17.87 9.79 25.76
C LYS A 682 18.21 8.65 26.73
N LYS A 683 17.24 7.82 27.12
CA LYS A 683 17.44 6.74 28.11
C LYS A 683 18.18 5.54 27.53
N SER A 684 17.91 5.19 26.28
CA SER A 684 18.53 4.06 25.57
C SER A 684 19.74 4.48 24.72
N GLU A 685 19.99 5.79 24.60
CA GLU A 685 20.94 6.36 23.65
C GLU A 685 20.73 5.79 22.23
N ARG A 686 19.47 5.74 21.78
CA ARG A 686 19.12 5.25 20.44
C ARG A 686 18.37 6.29 19.62
N LEU A 687 18.81 6.46 18.38
CA LEU A 687 18.16 7.29 17.39
C LEU A 687 17.13 6.45 16.64
N LEU A 688 15.85 6.76 16.85
CA LEU A 688 14.73 6.05 16.27
C LEU A 688 14.34 6.66 14.91
N SER A 689 14.04 5.79 13.94
CA SER A 689 13.48 6.21 12.65
C SER A 689 12.03 6.68 12.77
N LEU A 690 11.52 7.33 11.73
CA LEU A 690 10.10 7.74 11.70
C LEU A 690 9.14 6.55 11.85
N VAL A 691 9.45 5.37 11.28
CA VAL A 691 8.64 4.16 11.52
C VAL A 691 8.67 3.76 12.99
N GLU A 692 9.86 3.68 13.59
CA GLU A 692 10.03 3.21 14.96
C GLU A 692 9.35 4.16 15.96
N THR A 693 9.43 5.46 15.73
CA THR A 693 8.74 6.49 16.54
C THR A 693 7.23 6.39 16.44
N CYS A 694 6.68 6.14 15.24
CA CYS A 694 5.26 5.87 15.06
C CYS A 694 4.84 4.59 15.78
N ARG A 695 5.63 3.52 15.71
CA ARG A 695 5.35 2.24 16.42
C ARG A 695 5.40 2.40 17.94
N ALA A 696 6.30 3.24 18.45
CA ALA A 696 6.40 3.57 19.86
C ALA A 696 5.24 4.47 20.36
N GLY A 697 4.36 4.94 19.46
CA GLY A 697 3.26 5.85 19.79
C GLY A 697 3.71 7.26 20.15
N ILE A 698 4.96 7.61 19.82
CA ILE A 698 5.54 8.95 20.03
C ILE A 698 5.00 9.90 18.97
N ILE A 699 4.81 9.43 17.74
CA ILE A 699 4.15 10.20 16.67
C ILE A 699 2.87 9.49 16.28
N ASP A 700 1.74 10.19 16.39
CA ASP A 700 0.48 9.71 15.84
C ASP A 700 0.45 10.01 14.34
N ARG A 701 0.62 8.97 13.53
CA ARG A 701 0.60 9.04 12.06
C ARG A 701 -0.76 9.43 11.45
N ARG A 702 -1.86 9.37 12.19
CA ARG A 702 -3.21 9.74 11.71
C ARG A 702 -3.56 11.17 12.11
N ALA A 703 -3.30 11.53 13.36
CA ALA A 703 -3.52 12.90 13.85
C ALA A 703 -2.41 13.87 13.42
N GLY A 704 -1.23 13.34 13.09
CA GLY A 704 -0.05 14.13 12.76
C GLY A 704 0.43 14.94 13.96
N THR A 705 0.48 14.34 15.15
CA THR A 705 0.87 15.00 16.41
C THR A 705 1.97 14.22 17.11
N PHE A 706 2.82 14.91 17.86
CA PHE A 706 3.86 14.34 18.72
C PHE A 706 3.32 14.17 20.15
N ARG A 707 3.53 12.99 20.74
CA ARG A 707 3.21 12.65 22.13
C ARG A 707 4.51 12.47 22.90
N GLU A 708 4.68 13.29 23.93
CA GLU A 708 5.89 13.25 24.77
C GLU A 708 5.94 11.95 25.60
N PRO A 709 7.02 11.15 25.52
CA PRO A 709 7.12 9.92 26.29
C PRO A 709 7.11 10.19 27.80
N GLY A 710 6.11 9.65 28.50
CA GLY A 710 5.93 9.84 29.95
C GLY A 710 4.96 10.98 30.33
N ALA A 711 4.51 11.79 29.37
CA ALA A 711 3.44 12.76 29.57
C ALA A 711 2.22 12.42 28.69
N ASN A 712 1.02 12.61 29.20
CA ASN A 712 -0.21 12.46 28.41
C ASN A 712 -0.55 13.73 27.63
N CYS A 713 0.47 14.39 27.09
CA CYS A 713 0.36 15.62 26.34
C CYS A 713 0.73 15.39 24.88
N THR A 714 -0.05 15.97 23.98
CA THR A 714 0.18 15.97 22.55
C THR A 714 0.44 17.40 22.07
N VAL A 715 1.42 17.56 21.19
CA VAL A 715 1.75 18.83 20.52
C VAL A 715 1.83 18.59 19.01
N TYR A 716 1.76 19.65 18.21
CA TYR A 716 1.93 19.55 16.76
C TYR A 716 3.40 19.29 16.39
N LEU A 717 3.64 18.77 15.18
CA LEU A 717 4.99 18.34 14.78
C LEU A 717 5.96 19.53 14.62
N SER A 718 5.47 20.68 14.15
CA SER A 718 6.21 21.93 14.08
C SER A 718 6.69 22.40 15.46
N ASP A 719 5.76 22.52 16.42
CA ASP A 719 6.05 22.85 17.82
C ASP A 719 7.06 21.85 18.43
N ALA A 720 6.91 20.56 18.15
CA ALA A 720 7.82 19.54 18.64
C ALA A 720 9.25 19.70 18.07
N MET A 721 9.38 20.16 16.83
CA MET A 721 10.67 20.45 16.20
C MET A 721 11.30 21.71 16.80
N GLU A 722 10.53 22.78 16.99
CA GLU A 722 11.02 24.01 17.64
C GLU A 722 11.48 23.79 19.08
N LEU A 723 10.77 22.92 19.82
CA LEU A 723 11.12 22.52 21.19
C LEU A 723 12.32 21.55 21.26
N GLY A 724 12.85 21.10 20.12
CA GLY A 724 13.95 20.14 20.03
C GLY A 724 13.57 18.73 20.50
N LEU A 725 12.28 18.39 20.49
CA LEU A 725 11.77 17.04 20.75
C LEU A 725 11.95 16.14 19.52
N ILE A 726 11.76 16.71 18.32
CA ILE A 726 12.11 16.09 17.04
C ILE A 726 13.53 16.53 16.65
N VAL A 727 14.35 15.57 16.25
CA VAL A 727 15.73 15.84 15.81
C VAL A 727 15.70 16.39 14.39
N ASP A 728 16.19 17.61 14.19
CA ASP A 728 16.30 18.22 12.86
C ASP A 728 17.53 17.71 12.11
N ILE A 729 17.32 16.68 11.27
CA ILE A 729 18.36 16.06 10.44
C ILE A 729 18.67 16.83 9.15
N GLU A 730 17.87 17.86 8.81
CA GLU A 730 18.02 18.61 7.55
C GLU A 730 18.89 19.84 7.72
N SER A 731 18.71 20.58 8.82
CA SER A 731 19.59 21.69 9.18
C SER A 731 20.92 21.22 9.76
N ALA A 732 20.96 19.97 10.25
CA ALA A 732 22.13 19.17 10.57
C ALA A 732 23.27 19.80 11.42
N GLY A 733 23.10 20.92 12.11
CA GLY A 733 24.16 21.57 12.89
C GLY A 733 24.52 20.95 14.26
N PHE A 734 24.78 19.64 14.32
CA PHE A 734 25.09 18.94 15.58
C PHE A 734 26.47 19.35 16.12
N GLY A 735 26.62 19.45 17.45
CA GLY A 735 27.98 19.47 18.01
C GLY A 735 28.60 18.08 17.96
N LEU A 736 29.93 18.03 18.00
CA LEU A 736 30.70 16.78 17.91
C LEU A 736 30.27 15.77 18.98
N TYR A 737 29.98 16.23 20.20
CA TYR A 737 29.47 15.38 21.27
C TYR A 737 28.11 14.77 20.91
N GLU A 738 27.15 15.59 20.46
CA GLU A 738 25.81 15.12 20.12
C GLU A 738 25.82 14.14 18.94
N ALA A 739 26.62 14.40 17.90
CA ALA A 739 26.73 13.52 16.74
C ALA A 739 27.25 12.13 17.13
N ILE A 740 28.28 12.07 17.98
CA ILE A 740 28.81 10.78 18.49
C ILE A 740 27.79 10.11 19.42
N ALA A 741 27.13 10.89 20.28
CA ALA A 741 26.11 10.36 21.18
C ALA A 741 24.94 9.75 20.39
N MET A 742 24.50 10.40 19.31
CA MET A 742 23.41 9.94 18.44
C MET A 742 23.79 8.72 17.56
N GLY A 743 25.04 8.26 17.61
CA GLY A 743 25.52 7.13 16.82
C GLY A 743 25.79 7.48 15.35
N LEU A 744 25.96 8.75 15.02
CA LEU A 744 26.28 9.19 13.66
C LEU A 744 27.76 8.97 13.30
N TYR A 745 28.61 8.61 14.27
CA TYR A 745 30.02 8.28 14.06
C TYR A 745 30.24 6.77 14.05
N ASP A 746 30.79 6.26 12.95
CA ASP A 746 31.21 4.86 12.83
C ASP A 746 32.65 4.71 13.38
N ALA A 747 32.77 4.00 14.50
CA ALA A 747 34.04 3.81 15.19
C ALA A 747 35.02 2.91 14.42
N ASP A 748 34.53 2.04 13.54
CA ASP A 748 35.37 1.11 12.77
C ASP A 748 36.02 1.82 11.58
N SER A 749 35.28 2.69 10.89
CA SER A 749 35.80 3.45 9.74
C SER A 749 36.33 4.84 10.08
N GLY A 750 36.03 5.37 11.27
CA GLY A 750 36.40 6.72 11.69
C GLY A 750 35.62 7.83 10.97
N ARG A 751 34.50 7.51 10.32
CA ARG A 751 33.72 8.42 9.48
C ARG A 751 32.37 8.76 10.10
N PHE A 752 31.83 9.93 9.74
CA PHE A 752 30.49 10.37 10.10
C PHE A 752 29.49 9.98 9.02
N VAL A 753 28.32 9.50 9.41
CA VAL A 753 27.21 9.19 8.51
C VAL A 753 26.21 10.33 8.55
N HIS A 754 26.01 10.98 7.41
CA HIS A 754 25.00 12.04 7.30
C HIS A 754 23.59 11.43 7.45
N PRO A 755 22.74 11.90 8.37
CA PRO A 755 21.50 11.23 8.74
C PRO A 755 20.42 11.23 7.65
N SER A 756 20.36 12.25 6.78
CA SER A 756 19.40 12.30 5.68
C SER A 756 19.87 11.63 4.38
N THR A 757 21.17 11.69 4.06
CA THR A 757 21.73 11.18 2.80
C THR A 757 22.44 9.83 2.93
N GLY A 758 22.82 9.42 4.14
CA GLY A 758 23.59 8.19 4.39
C GLY A 758 25.07 8.26 4.01
N ARG A 759 25.55 9.40 3.49
CA ARG A 759 26.93 9.56 3.04
C ARG A 759 27.93 9.47 4.18
N ARG A 760 29.06 8.82 3.92
CA ARG A 760 30.17 8.66 4.88
C ARG A 760 31.21 9.75 4.68
N LEU A 761 31.23 10.72 5.58
CA LEU A 761 32.05 11.92 5.54
C LEU A 761 33.23 11.80 6.51
N MET A 762 34.36 12.41 6.13
CA MET A 762 35.43 12.73 7.08
C MET A 762 34.96 13.86 8.01
N LEU A 763 35.66 14.09 9.13
CA LEU A 763 35.27 15.17 10.05
C LEU A 763 35.37 16.55 9.37
N SER A 764 36.37 16.75 8.51
CA SER A 764 36.55 17.99 7.74
C SER A 764 35.39 18.25 6.77
N ASP A 765 34.93 17.22 6.07
CA ASP A 765 33.81 17.33 5.12
C ASP A 765 32.47 17.44 5.85
N ALA A 766 32.31 16.75 6.99
CA ALA A 766 31.14 16.93 7.86
C ALA A 766 31.02 18.36 8.41
N CYS A 767 32.14 19.05 8.66
CA CYS A 767 32.10 20.47 9.02
C CYS A 767 31.74 21.38 7.82
N LYS A 768 32.17 21.04 6.60
CA LYS A 768 31.84 21.80 5.37
C LYS A 768 30.38 21.65 4.96
N GLU A 769 29.81 20.44 5.12
CA GLU A 769 28.40 20.16 4.87
C GLU A 769 27.49 20.57 6.04
N GLU A 770 28.02 21.30 7.03
CA GLU A 770 27.30 21.79 8.21
C GLU A 770 26.69 20.68 9.10
N LEU A 771 27.04 19.41 8.89
CA LEU A 771 26.64 18.27 9.71
C LEU A 771 27.22 18.35 11.14
N ILE A 772 28.44 18.89 11.26
CA ILE A 772 29.07 19.14 12.54
C ILE A 772 29.37 20.61 12.64
N ASN A 773 28.80 21.26 13.65
CA ASN A 773 29.11 22.65 13.94
C ASN A 773 30.43 22.74 14.72
N PRO A 774 31.51 23.27 14.13
CA PRO A 774 32.81 23.34 14.79
C PRO A 774 32.83 24.32 15.97
N LEU A 775 31.93 25.31 15.99
CA LEU A 775 31.89 26.35 17.03
C LEU A 775 31.23 25.88 18.33
N THR A 776 30.29 24.93 18.24
CA THR A 776 29.62 24.30 19.41
C THR A 776 30.35 23.05 19.88
N SER A 777 31.34 22.58 19.13
CA SER A 777 32.10 21.38 19.43
C SER A 777 33.27 21.69 20.38
N ILE A 778 33.30 21.06 21.56
CA ILE A 778 34.30 21.33 22.60
C ILE A 778 35.12 20.07 22.90
N VAL A 779 36.45 20.27 22.94
CA VAL A 779 37.45 19.21 23.10
C VAL A 779 38.36 19.56 24.27
N LYS A 780 38.54 18.62 25.19
CA LYS A 780 39.37 18.78 26.38
C LYS A 780 40.74 18.17 26.14
N HIS A 781 41.78 18.97 26.37
CA HIS A 781 43.16 18.50 26.30
C HIS A 781 43.49 17.60 27.50
N SER A 782 43.81 16.33 27.24
CA SER A 782 44.02 15.29 28.26
C SER A 782 44.97 15.67 29.42
N LYS A 783 46.11 16.34 29.16
CA LYS A 783 47.06 16.73 30.23
C LYS A 783 46.78 18.08 30.90
N SER A 784 46.60 19.14 30.11
CA SER A 784 46.40 20.49 30.64
C SER A 784 45.01 20.71 31.25
N GLY A 785 44.04 19.85 30.89
CA GLY A 785 42.63 19.99 31.30
C GLY A 785 41.93 21.21 30.70
N LYS A 786 42.57 21.92 29.77
CA LYS A 786 41.99 23.07 29.07
C LYS A 786 41.02 22.61 27.98
N TYR A 787 39.97 23.39 27.77
CA TYR A 787 38.96 23.17 26.74
C TYR A 787 39.28 24.02 25.51
N PHE A 788 39.14 23.43 24.34
CA PHE A 788 39.37 24.03 23.03
C PHE A 788 38.11 23.87 22.20
N LYS A 789 37.81 24.85 21.34
CA LYS A 789 36.83 24.63 20.28
C LYS A 789 37.42 23.71 19.22
N LEU A 790 36.58 23.09 18.39
CA LEU A 790 37.05 22.13 17.40
C LEU A 790 38.14 22.68 16.46
N PRO A 791 38.04 23.90 15.90
CA PRO A 791 39.11 24.45 15.04
C PRO A 791 40.45 24.54 15.78
N ASP A 792 40.45 25.10 16.99
CA ASP A 792 41.66 25.25 17.81
C ASP A 792 42.23 23.88 18.21
N ALA A 793 41.37 22.89 18.43
CA ALA A 793 41.78 21.52 18.78
C ALA A 793 42.46 20.80 17.61
N VAL A 794 42.02 21.07 16.37
CA VAL A 794 42.69 20.55 15.18
C VAL A 794 44.03 21.25 14.98
N GLU A 795 44.09 22.58 15.10
CA GLU A 795 45.35 23.32 15.01
C GLU A 795 46.37 22.85 16.06
N ALA A 796 45.89 22.51 17.26
CA ALA A 796 46.68 21.91 18.33
C ALA A 796 46.98 20.41 18.13
N ALA A 797 46.57 19.82 17.00
CA ALA A 797 46.73 18.41 16.63
C ALA A 797 46.16 17.41 17.67
N LEU A 798 45.15 17.84 18.45
CA LEU A 798 44.40 16.98 19.38
C LEU A 798 43.41 16.08 18.66
N ILE A 799 42.86 16.56 17.54
CA ILE A 799 41.96 15.81 16.67
C ILE A 799 42.57 15.68 15.29
N ASP A 800 42.48 14.47 14.74
CA ASP A 800 42.78 14.17 13.35
C ASP A 800 41.49 14.21 12.53
N GLU A 801 41.36 15.21 11.64
CA GLU A 801 40.14 15.40 10.84
C GLU A 801 39.96 14.35 9.75
N GLU A 802 41.06 13.79 9.24
CA GLU A 802 41.04 12.82 8.13
C GLU A 802 40.76 11.42 8.65
N GLN A 803 41.40 11.05 9.76
CA GLN A 803 41.21 9.73 10.39
C GLN A 803 40.05 9.70 11.38
N GLY A 804 39.52 10.87 11.78
CA GLY A 804 38.46 10.97 12.77
C GLY A 804 38.85 10.35 14.11
N THR A 805 40.02 10.72 14.66
CA THR A 805 40.53 10.19 15.94
C THR A 805 41.05 11.29 16.86
N TYR A 806 41.07 11.01 18.16
CA TYR A 806 41.67 11.87 19.17
C TYR A 806 43.11 11.43 19.46
N LYS A 807 44.07 12.34 19.34
CA LYS A 807 45.49 12.12 19.62
C LYS A 807 45.81 12.53 21.05
N ILE A 808 46.33 11.60 21.86
CA ILE A 808 46.76 11.92 23.23
C ILE A 808 48.16 12.57 23.16
N PRO A 809 48.32 13.83 23.61
CA PRO A 809 49.61 14.53 23.59
C PRO A 809 50.72 13.75 24.32
N ASP A 810 51.90 13.70 23.70
CA ASP A 810 53.11 12.96 24.12
C ASP A 810 53.01 11.42 24.15
N SER A 811 51.95 10.84 23.61
CA SER A 811 51.86 9.41 23.38
C SER A 811 51.62 9.13 21.90
N LYS A 812 52.18 8.04 21.35
CA LYS A 812 51.80 7.57 20.01
C LYS A 812 50.40 6.94 19.95
N ARG A 813 49.64 7.01 21.04
CA ARG A 813 48.34 6.36 21.17
C ARG A 813 47.25 7.32 20.71
N THR A 814 46.44 6.85 19.77
CA THR A 814 45.19 7.48 19.33
C THR A 814 44.01 6.77 19.99
N LEU A 815 42.92 7.52 20.17
CA LEU A 815 41.62 7.03 20.63
C LEU A 815 40.60 7.28 19.52
N THR A 816 39.61 6.40 19.39
CA THR A 816 38.42 6.72 18.58
C THR A 816 37.67 7.88 19.23
N LEU A 817 36.89 8.64 18.45
CA LEU A 817 36.11 9.75 19.01
C LEU A 817 35.04 9.25 20.00
N LYS A 818 34.53 8.04 19.81
CA LYS A 818 33.63 7.36 20.76
C LYS A 818 34.31 7.11 22.12
N GLU A 819 35.52 6.55 22.12
CA GLU A 819 36.30 6.38 23.36
C GLU A 819 36.67 7.72 24.01
N ALA A 820 36.93 8.74 23.19
CA ALA A 820 37.23 10.09 23.69
C ALA A 820 35.99 10.72 24.37
N LYS A 821 34.77 10.53 23.84
CA LYS A 821 33.51 10.90 24.50
C LYS A 821 33.39 10.19 25.86
N GLU A 822 33.53 8.87 25.90
CA GLU A 822 33.38 8.07 27.13
C GLU A 822 34.38 8.47 28.23
N LYS A 823 35.56 8.95 27.84
CA LYS A 823 36.58 9.47 28.78
C LYS A 823 36.41 10.95 29.16
N GLY A 824 35.36 11.62 28.68
CA GLY A 824 35.12 13.06 28.92
C GLY A 824 36.16 13.98 28.26
N LEU A 825 36.80 13.52 27.17
CA LEU A 825 37.70 14.32 26.34
C LEU A 825 36.94 15.11 25.27
N ILE A 826 35.75 14.65 24.90
CA ILE A 826 34.80 15.40 24.06
C ILE A 826 33.57 15.65 24.94
N VAL A 827 33.15 16.91 25.06
CA VAL A 827 32.09 17.32 25.98
C VAL A 827 31.02 18.14 25.26
N THR A 828 29.78 18.07 25.75
CA THR A 828 28.70 18.90 25.21
C THR A 828 28.89 20.38 25.55
N SER A 829 28.49 21.25 24.62
CA SER A 829 28.36 22.70 24.84
C SER A 829 26.96 23.11 25.30
N LYS A 830 26.03 22.15 25.37
CA LYS A 830 24.63 22.38 25.73
C LYS A 830 24.52 22.89 27.16
N LYS A 831 23.70 23.93 27.36
CA LYS A 831 23.37 24.49 28.67
C LYS A 831 21.87 24.84 28.74
N PRO A 832 21.24 24.77 29.92
CA PRO A 832 21.78 24.21 31.16
C PRO A 832 21.74 22.66 31.17
N LEU A 833 22.61 22.02 31.95
CA LEU A 833 22.73 20.57 32.10
C LEU A 833 22.08 20.09 33.40
N SER A 834 21.59 18.86 33.44
CA SER A 834 21.32 18.21 34.74
C SER A 834 22.62 17.88 35.47
N ILE A 835 22.55 17.73 36.80
CA ILE A 835 23.73 17.36 37.60
C ILE A 835 24.29 16.00 37.14
N GLU A 836 23.41 15.05 36.84
CA GLU A 836 23.80 13.74 36.31
C GLU A 836 24.51 13.84 34.95
N GLU A 837 23.97 14.64 34.02
CA GLU A 837 24.62 14.89 32.72
C GLU A 837 25.98 15.57 32.89
N ALA A 838 26.12 16.54 33.79
CA ALA A 838 27.38 17.23 34.05
C ALA A 838 28.46 16.27 34.60
N VAL A 839 28.07 15.34 35.49
CA VAL A 839 28.97 14.28 35.99
C VAL A 839 29.34 13.32 34.85
N ARG A 840 28.37 12.86 34.06
CA ARG A 840 28.59 11.95 32.93
C ARG A 840 29.49 12.55 31.85
N ASN A 841 29.42 13.87 31.65
CA ASN A 841 30.28 14.62 30.73
C ASN A 841 31.68 14.93 31.31
N GLY A 842 32.00 14.48 32.52
CA GLY A 842 33.31 14.72 33.13
C GLY A 842 33.59 16.20 33.46
N LEU A 843 32.52 17.00 33.63
CA LEU A 843 32.60 18.41 34.01
C LEU A 843 32.66 18.61 35.53
N TYR A 844 32.27 17.59 36.30
CA TYR A 844 32.37 17.58 37.76
C TYR A 844 33.72 17.02 38.25
N HIS A 845 34.37 17.72 39.17
CA HIS A 845 35.62 17.30 39.80
C HIS A 845 35.39 16.85 41.24
N ALA A 846 35.33 15.53 41.46
CA ALA A 846 35.09 14.92 42.78
C ALA A 846 36.08 15.38 43.88
N ASP A 847 37.34 15.62 43.52
CA ASP A 847 38.38 16.06 44.46
C ASP A 847 38.11 17.45 45.06
N THR A 848 37.47 18.32 44.27
CA THR A 848 37.25 19.74 44.64
C THR A 848 35.78 20.08 44.87
N GLY A 849 34.85 19.20 44.48
CA GLY A 849 33.41 19.44 44.54
C GLY A 849 32.91 20.53 43.59
N ARG A 850 33.70 20.90 42.58
CA ARG A 850 33.41 22.00 41.64
C ARG A 850 33.07 21.48 40.23
N PHE A 851 32.29 22.27 39.52
CA PHE A 851 31.95 22.09 38.11
C PHE A 851 32.80 23.00 37.25
N THR A 852 33.30 22.50 36.14
CA THR A 852 34.03 23.32 35.17
C THR A 852 33.12 23.66 34.01
N ASP A 853 32.98 24.94 33.71
CA ASP A 853 32.28 25.41 32.51
C ASP A 853 33.18 25.16 31.28
N PRO A 854 32.77 24.32 30.31
CA PRO A 854 33.62 24.00 29.16
C PRO A 854 33.79 25.14 28.16
N VAL A 855 32.94 26.18 28.20
CA VAL A 855 33.01 27.35 27.30
C VAL A 855 33.93 28.42 27.87
N VAL A 856 33.86 28.67 29.18
CA VAL A 856 34.61 29.74 29.85
C VAL A 856 35.90 29.21 30.49
N GLY A 857 35.91 27.95 30.94
CA GLY A 857 37.02 27.32 31.66
C GLY A 857 37.02 27.57 33.17
N ASP A 858 36.02 28.28 33.70
CA ASP A 858 35.90 28.62 35.12
C ASP A 858 35.44 27.42 35.96
N LYS A 859 35.97 27.32 37.19
CA LYS A 859 35.60 26.30 38.18
C LYS A 859 34.61 26.86 39.18
N LEU A 860 33.35 26.52 38.99
CA LEU A 860 32.20 27.00 39.74
C LEU A 860 31.81 26.02 40.85
N ASP A 861 31.40 26.51 42.01
CA ASP A 861 30.66 25.68 42.96
C ASP A 861 29.23 25.42 42.47
N ILE A 862 28.46 24.57 43.17
CA ILE A 862 27.09 24.22 42.71
C ILE A 862 26.15 25.44 42.66
N ALA A 863 26.28 26.39 43.58
CA ALA A 863 25.43 27.58 43.61
C ALA A 863 25.77 28.54 42.48
N GLN A 864 27.06 28.75 42.22
CA GLN A 864 27.57 29.52 41.08
C GLN A 864 27.18 28.86 39.75
N ALA A 865 27.27 27.54 39.65
CA ALA A 865 26.88 26.80 38.45
C ALA A 865 25.38 26.94 38.12
N LEU A 866 24.51 27.02 39.14
CA LEU A 866 23.08 27.32 38.97
C LEU A 866 22.86 28.77 38.49
N VAL A 867 23.53 29.75 39.11
CA VAL A 867 23.40 31.18 38.74
C VAL A 867 23.92 31.47 37.33
N HIS A 868 25.03 30.83 36.93
CA HIS A 868 25.60 30.95 35.59
C HIS A 868 24.86 30.12 34.52
N GLY A 869 23.81 29.39 34.91
CA GLY A 869 23.02 28.56 33.97
C GLY A 869 23.80 27.37 33.40
N LEU A 870 24.86 26.90 34.08
CA LEU A 870 25.56 25.67 33.72
C LEU A 870 24.74 24.45 34.12
N ILE A 871 24.14 24.49 35.32
CA ILE A 871 23.31 23.42 35.88
C ILE A 871 21.87 23.90 36.00
N ASP A 872 20.92 23.02 35.72
CA ASP A 872 19.50 23.26 35.93
C ASP A 872 19.01 22.69 37.27
N ALA A 873 18.62 23.59 38.19
CA ALA A 873 18.09 23.22 39.50
C ALA A 873 16.82 22.38 39.42
N ASN A 874 16.05 22.52 38.35
CA ASN A 874 14.73 21.91 38.21
C ASN A 874 14.77 20.49 37.62
N THR A 875 15.97 20.01 37.27
CA THR A 875 16.18 18.66 36.69
C THR A 875 16.76 17.68 37.69
N THR A 876 17.05 18.10 38.93
CA THR A 876 17.62 17.23 39.95
C THR A 876 16.91 17.50 41.28
N ALA A 877 16.57 16.45 42.00
CA ALA A 877 15.95 16.51 43.32
C ALA A 877 16.72 15.67 44.33
N LEU A 878 16.72 16.12 45.58
CA LEU A 878 17.18 15.37 46.74
C LEU A 878 16.08 14.43 47.20
N LYS A 879 16.38 13.14 47.31
CA LYS A 879 15.46 12.16 47.89
C LYS A 879 15.82 11.88 49.33
N ASP A 880 14.88 12.12 50.24
CA ASP A 880 15.03 11.69 51.63
C ASP A 880 14.88 10.16 51.73
N PRO A 881 15.92 9.42 52.18
CA PRO A 881 15.87 7.96 52.30
C PRO A 881 14.86 7.44 53.33
N ALA A 882 14.40 8.27 54.27
CA ALA A 882 13.47 7.87 55.33
C ALA A 882 12.00 8.08 54.94
N THR A 883 11.69 9.20 54.27
CA THR A 883 10.31 9.57 53.91
C THR A 883 9.98 9.30 52.43
N GLY A 884 11.00 9.12 51.58
CA GLY A 884 10.83 9.04 50.14
C GLY A 884 10.42 10.37 49.49
N GLN A 885 10.35 11.46 50.27
CA GLN A 885 9.97 12.78 49.80
C GLN A 885 11.10 13.38 48.95
N LEU A 886 10.71 14.02 47.84
CA LEU A 886 11.63 14.75 46.97
C LEU A 886 11.67 16.22 47.41
N LYS A 887 12.88 16.78 47.47
CA LYS A 887 13.16 18.17 47.81
C LYS A 887 14.00 18.81 46.70
N SER A 888 13.72 20.05 46.33
CA SER A 888 14.46 20.75 45.28
C SER A 888 15.90 21.07 45.70
N VAL A 889 16.80 21.17 44.72
CA VAL A 889 18.22 21.48 44.96
C VAL A 889 18.37 22.84 45.66
N ASN A 890 17.58 23.85 45.25
CA ASN A 890 17.60 25.18 45.88
C ASN A 890 17.26 25.10 47.38
N SER A 891 16.19 24.40 47.73
CA SER A 891 15.80 24.20 49.13
C SER A 891 16.83 23.39 49.94
N GLY A 892 17.58 22.51 49.27
CA GLY A 892 18.68 21.74 49.87
C GLY A 892 19.97 22.54 50.07
N ILE A 893 20.16 23.62 49.31
CA ILE A 893 21.25 24.58 49.50
C ILE A 893 20.93 25.49 50.70
N GLU A 894 19.68 25.95 50.81
CA GLU A 894 19.23 26.84 51.88
C GLU A 894 19.26 26.20 53.27
N ASP A 895 18.91 24.91 53.37
CA ASP A 895 18.87 24.19 54.65
C ASP A 895 20.19 23.49 55.04
N GLY A 896 21.21 23.57 54.17
CA GLY A 896 22.52 22.97 54.37
C GLY A 896 22.60 21.46 54.11
N SER A 897 21.58 20.86 53.50
CA SER A 897 21.63 19.46 53.02
C SER A 897 22.65 19.27 51.90
N ILE A 898 22.95 20.33 51.15
CA ILE A 898 24.05 20.40 50.17
C ILE A 898 25.09 21.41 50.67
N ASP A 899 26.30 20.92 51.00
CA ASP A 899 27.46 21.74 51.31
C ASP A 899 28.01 22.34 50.00
N THR A 900 27.66 23.60 49.73
CA THR A 900 28.00 24.31 48.48
C THR A 900 29.51 24.48 48.24
N PRO A 901 30.34 24.97 49.18
CA PRO A 901 31.77 25.18 48.91
C PRO A 901 32.56 23.88 48.75
N ARG A 902 32.07 22.76 49.30
CA ARG A 902 32.73 21.44 49.18
C ARG A 902 32.06 20.51 48.17
N GLY A 903 30.91 20.89 47.61
CA GLY A 903 30.13 20.08 46.66
C GLY A 903 29.76 18.71 47.24
N ARG A 904 29.24 18.66 48.48
CA ARG A 904 28.86 17.40 49.13
C ARG A 904 27.41 17.38 49.55
N VAL A 905 26.75 16.24 49.36
CA VAL A 905 25.38 15.98 49.77
C VAL A 905 25.39 15.25 51.10
N VAL A 906 24.73 15.81 52.12
CA VAL A 906 24.61 15.20 53.44
C VAL A 906 23.42 14.26 53.46
N ASP A 907 23.64 12.99 53.77
CA ASP A 907 22.57 12.04 54.01
C ASP A 907 21.87 12.38 55.34
N PRO A 908 20.55 12.71 55.34
CA PRO A 908 19.81 13.08 56.55
C PRO A 908 19.80 11.97 57.61
N LYS A 909 19.87 10.71 57.20
CA LYS A 909 19.78 9.54 58.08
C LYS A 909 21.13 9.19 58.71
N THR A 910 22.20 9.20 57.93
CA THR A 910 23.54 8.80 58.41
C THR A 910 24.41 9.98 58.83
N LYS A 911 23.99 11.22 58.53
CA LYS A 911 24.76 12.46 58.69
C LYS A 911 26.12 12.43 57.99
N ARG A 912 26.32 11.50 57.05
CA ARG A 912 27.55 11.39 56.26
C ARG A 912 27.42 12.24 55.01
N ALA A 913 28.47 12.98 54.71
CA ALA A 913 28.58 13.78 53.50
C ALA A 913 29.20 12.94 52.38
N TYR A 914 28.50 12.86 51.25
CA TYR A 914 28.89 12.16 50.03
C TYR A 914 29.23 13.17 48.94
N THR A 915 30.16 12.85 48.05
CA THR A 915 30.38 13.64 46.82
C THR A 915 29.19 13.49 45.88
N ILE A 916 28.97 14.43 44.96
CA ILE A 916 27.78 14.46 44.10
C ILE A 916 27.62 13.19 43.24
N ASP A 917 28.70 12.67 42.69
CA ASP A 917 28.76 11.39 41.96
C ASP A 917 28.32 10.20 42.85
N SER A 918 28.91 10.07 44.04
CA SER A 918 28.52 9.00 44.98
C SER A 918 27.11 9.17 45.55
N ALA A 919 26.59 10.40 45.60
CA ALA A 919 25.21 10.69 45.99
C ALA A 919 24.20 10.28 44.90
N LEU A 920 24.54 10.43 43.61
CA LEU A 920 23.74 9.94 42.49
C LEU A 920 23.70 8.41 42.48
N GLU A 921 24.85 7.74 42.62
CA GLU A 921 24.93 6.27 42.67
C GLU A 921 24.12 5.66 43.83
N ARG A 922 24.06 6.36 44.96
CA ARG A 922 23.29 5.96 46.15
C ARG A 922 21.82 6.36 46.10
N GLY A 923 21.38 7.07 45.06
CA GLY A 923 20.01 7.57 44.90
C GLY A 923 19.60 8.64 45.91
N LEU A 924 20.57 9.35 46.51
CA LEU A 924 20.34 10.53 47.34
C LEU A 924 20.01 11.76 46.48
N LEU A 925 20.63 11.83 45.30
CA LEU A 925 20.23 12.72 44.21
C LEU A 925 19.56 11.90 43.12
N ILE A 926 18.46 12.41 42.59
CA ILE A 926 17.70 11.78 41.51
C ILE A 926 17.40 12.83 40.45
N THR A 927 17.62 12.48 39.19
CA THR A 927 17.24 13.31 38.05
C THR A 927 15.71 13.26 37.89
N VAL A 928 15.08 14.43 37.87
CA VAL A 928 13.63 14.60 37.72
C VAL A 928 13.32 15.33 36.42
N ASP A 929 12.15 15.06 35.85
CA ASP A 929 11.71 15.76 34.65
C ASP A 929 11.35 17.21 34.98
N ARG A 930 11.72 18.15 34.09
CA ARG A 930 11.48 19.58 34.29
C ARG A 930 10.01 19.88 34.65
N PRO A 931 9.75 20.84 35.54
CA PRO A 931 8.44 21.42 35.72
C PRO A 931 8.00 22.14 34.44
N ILE A 932 6.70 22.12 34.17
CA ILE A 932 6.15 22.67 32.94
C ILE A 932 6.04 24.19 33.14
N THR A 933 6.57 25.00 32.22
CA THR A 933 6.40 26.46 32.34
C THR A 933 4.94 26.84 32.17
N PHE A 934 4.52 27.97 32.76
CA PHE A 934 3.14 28.45 32.62
C PHE A 934 2.71 28.53 31.14
N GLN A 935 3.52 29.15 30.27
CA GLN A 935 3.23 29.24 28.83
C GLN A 935 3.08 27.86 28.18
N GLN A 936 3.93 26.91 28.56
CA GLN A 936 3.87 25.56 28.05
C GLN A 936 2.64 24.82 28.59
N ALA A 937 2.27 25.00 29.85
CA ALA A 937 1.05 24.44 30.44
C ALA A 937 -0.22 25.00 29.78
N VAL A 938 -0.20 26.27 29.35
CA VAL A 938 -1.27 26.88 28.54
C VAL A 938 -1.33 26.27 27.14
N ARG A 939 -0.21 26.20 26.41
CA ARG A 939 -0.16 25.56 25.07
C ARG A 939 -0.58 24.10 25.10
N ARG A 940 -0.25 23.40 26.18
CA ARG A 940 -0.59 21.99 26.42
C ARG A 940 -2.03 21.79 26.90
N GLY A 941 -2.83 22.85 27.07
CA GLY A 941 -4.21 22.77 27.57
C GLY A 941 -4.31 22.19 28.99
N SER A 942 -3.22 22.25 29.76
CA SER A 942 -3.11 21.66 31.10
C SER A 942 -3.68 22.60 32.19
N ILE A 943 -4.06 23.81 31.81
CA ILE A 943 -4.63 24.84 32.68
C ILE A 943 -6.08 25.08 32.26
N ASP A 944 -7.01 24.85 33.20
CA ASP A 944 -8.39 25.27 33.06
C ASP A 944 -8.56 26.67 33.66
N PHE A 945 -8.60 27.69 32.80
CA PHE A 945 -8.75 29.08 33.22
C PHE A 945 -10.12 29.39 33.84
N GLN A 946 -11.15 28.60 33.57
CA GLN A 946 -12.48 28.79 34.15
C GLN A 946 -12.55 28.25 35.57
N ARG A 947 -11.88 27.11 35.83
CA ARG A 947 -11.87 26.45 37.14
C ARG A 947 -10.68 26.80 38.02
N GLY A 948 -9.65 27.46 37.46
CA GLY A 948 -8.42 27.80 38.19
C GLY A 948 -7.61 26.58 38.58
N THR A 949 -7.75 25.47 37.84
CA THR A 949 -7.12 24.19 38.14
C THR A 949 -6.07 23.85 37.11
N PHE A 950 -4.96 23.27 37.58
CA PHE A 950 -3.94 22.66 36.75
C PHE A 950 -4.10 21.14 36.79
N LYS A 951 -4.00 20.52 35.62
CA LYS A 951 -3.93 19.08 35.47
C LYS A 951 -2.52 18.70 35.08
N ASP A 952 -1.81 18.01 35.98
CA ASP A 952 -0.46 17.54 35.68
C ASP A 952 -0.50 16.52 34.53
N PRO A 953 0.12 16.81 33.37
CA PRO A 953 0.10 15.89 32.22
C PRO A 953 0.79 14.57 32.48
N ARG A 954 1.68 14.50 33.49
CA ARG A 954 2.46 13.31 33.83
C ARG A 954 1.67 12.36 34.71
N THR A 955 1.00 12.88 35.72
CA THR A 955 0.27 12.09 36.72
C THR A 955 -1.25 12.08 36.53
N MET A 956 -1.77 12.92 35.62
CA MET A 956 -3.20 13.16 35.39
C MET A 956 -3.97 13.65 36.62
N ARG A 957 -3.28 14.07 37.68
CA ARG A 957 -3.88 14.66 38.88
C ARG A 957 -4.24 16.12 38.64
N GLU A 958 -5.44 16.48 39.05
CA GLU A 958 -5.91 17.86 39.07
C GLU A 958 -5.63 18.46 40.46
N CYS A 959 -5.01 19.63 40.48
CA CYS A 959 -4.81 20.45 41.67
C CYS A 959 -5.11 21.92 41.35
N THR A 960 -5.21 22.76 42.39
CA THR A 960 -5.35 24.20 42.17
C THR A 960 -4.05 24.79 41.60
N LEU A 961 -4.12 25.89 40.84
CA LEU A 961 -2.92 26.59 40.35
C LEU A 961 -1.96 26.97 41.49
N GLU A 962 -2.48 27.41 42.63
CA GLU A 962 -1.67 27.75 43.82
C GLU A 962 -0.93 26.52 44.37
N GLU A 963 -1.59 25.36 44.44
CA GLU A 963 -0.95 24.10 44.83
C GLU A 963 0.06 23.63 43.78
N ALA A 964 -0.25 23.76 42.49
CA ALA A 964 0.65 23.39 41.40
C ALA A 964 1.95 24.20 41.42
N ILE A 965 1.87 25.50 41.70
CA ILE A 965 3.04 26.37 41.86
C ILE A 965 3.78 26.01 43.16
N ARG A 966 3.06 25.79 44.26
CA ARG A 966 3.64 25.44 45.57
C ARG A 966 4.38 24.09 45.55
N TYR A 967 3.88 23.12 44.78
CA TYR A 967 4.52 21.82 44.59
C TYR A 967 5.52 21.81 43.42
N GLU A 968 5.86 22.99 42.86
CA GLU A 968 6.79 23.15 41.75
C GLU A 968 6.43 22.25 40.54
N LEU A 969 5.14 22.00 40.31
CA LEU A 969 4.66 21.25 39.14
C LEU A 969 4.55 22.16 37.91
N ILE A 970 4.29 23.45 38.14
CA ILE A 970 4.34 24.54 37.16
C ILE A 970 5.38 25.57 37.60
N ASP A 971 6.19 26.03 36.66
CA ASP A 971 7.03 27.22 36.82
C ASP A 971 6.20 28.47 36.42
N PRO A 972 5.87 29.37 37.38
CA PRO A 972 4.88 30.45 37.21
C PRO A 972 5.21 31.54 36.18
#